data_AF-A0A7J6SJN1-F1
#
_entry.id   AF-A0A7J6SJN1-F1
#
_cell.length_a   1.000
_cell.length_b   1.000
_cell.length_c   1.000
_cell.angle_alpha   90.00
_cell.angle_beta   90.00
_cell.angle_gamma   90.00
#
_symmetry.space_group_name_H-M   'P 1'
#
loop_
_entity.id
_entity.type
_entity.pdbx_description
1 polymer ?
#
loop_
_entity_poly.entity_id
_entity_poly.type
_entity_poly.pdbx_seq_one_letter_code
_entity_poly.pdbx_strand_id
1 'polypeptide(L)'
;MSFDPARMVKDFERTAGDVAAVKQKLGGMLDKLKVMKVSAEKAAKEKPFVPASKKHLLQLRESAAKRLEELADAAKIAEQNAKNRKKGGGLDLGFLALKKIGKDDKRNTLYERLGGDLSLETAIGMVYSRAVKDTRTRAFFEKNPMKMAMIKKRMQQFLTGFLGGRSQYDEDNLKPAHYYINVTDYHFDAVLEMFKEAFQSMGIHPDAVRDGMQRIGQARKDITAGCTVRMAVAQRNIDQDTGVLWSRMGKIDGFALIMDKVYELVSVDVRLKMIFKSYDLDKIKMAQTSFLGEALGGPKKYEGTDLATVHRDLGLNDYILDCFLMNFEKALNSVGVNEASVDEVMVTLEGFRSGNKGGVVALVTRGSSRGFSWTSQVSLTHSRSPSHVLDRYMPDILARERGISAAQKIVDGKTIFDRVGGQMVVESIVETMFSGILRDPRVLFFFSMDASRVEKLKEMMVMFLVGLFGGPQKYDASTIRKVHYPLNITDFHVDCILENLTVACELNNLDASLADDITEAVARARPSVTMGCTVRLELARKRTESTGTQGLWSQLGENKGLEAFVDRLYESLQADERVKHFFAGSKLEELKRNQCTYLKQVFGGTVEYDGRDLPTIHANIRVSDFHFDSFLELALREFGNVGLDPDAIDECIVLLETVRDAVVHPSLRDHD
;
A
#
# COMPACT_ATOMS: atom_id res chain seq x y z
N MET A 1 -29.71 -14.95 -19.68
CA MET A 1 -29.48 -15.61 -18.37
C MET A 1 -30.83 -15.87 -17.73
N SER A 2 -31.13 -17.12 -17.35
CA SER A 2 -32.44 -17.56 -16.88
C SER A 2 -32.72 -17.15 -15.43
N PHE A 3 -33.98 -16.80 -15.17
CA PHE A 3 -34.52 -16.45 -13.85
C PHE A 3 -34.58 -17.70 -12.96
N ASP A 4 -33.85 -17.71 -11.83
CA ASP A 4 -33.84 -18.81 -10.84
C ASP A 4 -34.48 -18.34 -9.51
N PRO A 5 -35.74 -18.72 -9.25
CA PRO A 5 -36.48 -18.34 -8.05
C PRO A 5 -35.86 -18.87 -6.75
N ALA A 6 -35.15 -20.02 -6.79
CA ALA A 6 -34.57 -20.63 -5.60
C ALA A 6 -33.39 -19.81 -5.07
N ARG A 7 -32.65 -19.17 -5.97
CA ARG A 7 -31.56 -18.23 -5.63
C ARG A 7 -32.10 -16.97 -4.96
N MET A 8 -33.22 -16.41 -5.46
CA MET A 8 -33.89 -15.27 -4.82
C MET A 8 -34.37 -15.60 -3.40
N VAL A 9 -34.98 -16.77 -3.19
CA VAL A 9 -35.43 -17.20 -1.85
C VAL A 9 -34.26 -17.33 -0.88
N LYS A 10 -33.14 -17.94 -1.32
CA LYS A 10 -31.90 -17.99 -0.52
C LYS A 10 -31.32 -16.61 -0.22
N ASP A 11 -31.32 -15.69 -1.18
CA ASP A 11 -30.87 -14.32 -0.97
C ASP A 11 -31.80 -13.56 0.00
N PHE A 12 -33.11 -13.82 -0.05
CA PHE A 12 -34.09 -13.29 0.91
C PHE A 12 -33.91 -13.86 2.32
N GLU A 13 -33.67 -15.16 2.46
CA GLU A 13 -33.41 -15.82 3.74
C GLU A 13 -32.09 -15.36 4.37
N ARG A 14 -31.03 -15.22 3.55
CA ARG A 14 -29.74 -14.66 3.98
C ARG A 14 -29.90 -13.23 4.49
N THR A 15 -30.61 -12.39 3.73
CA THR A 15 -30.86 -11.00 4.13
C THR A 15 -31.73 -10.90 5.39
N ALA A 16 -32.67 -11.83 5.61
CA ALA A 16 -33.47 -11.91 6.83
C ALA A 16 -32.61 -12.32 8.05
N GLY A 17 -31.67 -13.25 7.85
CA GLY A 17 -30.66 -13.62 8.84
C GLY A 17 -29.76 -12.44 9.23
N ASP A 18 -29.30 -11.67 8.24
CA ASP A 18 -28.45 -10.49 8.47
C ASP A 18 -29.20 -9.38 9.26
N VAL A 19 -30.47 -9.15 8.95
CA VAL A 19 -31.33 -8.20 9.68
C VAL A 19 -31.60 -8.68 11.12
N ALA A 20 -31.80 -9.97 11.33
CA ALA A 20 -31.96 -10.55 12.66
C ALA A 20 -30.68 -10.43 13.50
N ALA A 21 -29.52 -10.66 12.90
CA ALA A 21 -28.21 -10.51 13.54
C ALA A 21 -27.92 -9.05 13.93
N VAL A 22 -28.25 -8.10 13.05
CA VAL A 22 -28.15 -6.66 13.34
C VAL A 22 -29.11 -6.25 14.46
N LYS A 23 -30.35 -6.77 14.48
CA LYS A 23 -31.33 -6.53 15.56
C LYS A 23 -30.84 -7.06 16.90
N GLN A 24 -30.25 -8.26 16.93
CA GLN A 24 -29.69 -8.85 18.14
C GLN A 24 -28.49 -8.04 18.65
N LYS A 25 -27.60 -7.59 17.76
CA LYS A 25 -26.46 -6.72 18.10
C LYS A 25 -26.94 -5.36 18.65
N LEU A 26 -27.91 -4.72 18.00
CA LEU A 26 -28.47 -3.45 18.46
C LEU A 26 -29.19 -3.58 19.81
N GLY A 27 -29.92 -4.67 20.04
CA GLY A 27 -30.53 -4.98 21.34
C GLY A 27 -29.48 -5.13 22.44
N GLY A 28 -28.43 -5.91 22.19
CA GLY A 28 -27.33 -6.07 23.14
C GLY A 28 -26.58 -4.77 23.45
N MET A 29 -26.41 -3.89 22.46
CA MET A 29 -25.82 -2.56 22.66
C MET A 29 -26.73 -1.64 23.48
N LEU A 30 -28.03 -1.66 23.22
CA LEU A 30 -29.02 -0.87 23.97
C LEU A 30 -29.06 -1.28 25.45
N ASP A 31 -29.00 -2.58 25.75
CA ASP A 31 -29.03 -3.06 27.13
C ASP A 31 -27.74 -2.75 27.88
N LYS A 32 -26.57 -2.86 27.23
CA LYS A 32 -25.29 -2.39 27.80
C LYS A 32 -25.31 -0.88 28.11
N LEU A 33 -25.88 -0.06 27.22
CA LEU A 33 -26.01 1.38 27.42
C LEU A 33 -26.97 1.73 28.58
N LYS A 34 -28.08 0.99 28.74
CA LYS A 34 -28.97 1.15 29.91
C LYS A 34 -28.24 0.83 31.21
N VAL A 35 -27.46 -0.26 31.25
CA VAL A 35 -26.65 -0.62 32.42
C VAL A 35 -25.62 0.48 32.74
N MET A 36 -24.92 0.99 31.73
CA MET A 36 -23.96 2.09 31.90
C MET A 36 -24.63 3.38 32.41
N LYS A 37 -25.83 3.71 31.91
CA LYS A 37 -26.60 4.87 32.37
C LYS A 37 -26.94 4.75 33.87
N VAL A 38 -27.43 3.59 34.30
CA VAL A 38 -27.78 3.34 35.71
C VAL A 38 -26.53 3.41 36.60
N SER A 39 -25.42 2.82 36.16
CA SER A 39 -24.13 2.89 36.88
C SER A 39 -23.60 4.32 36.99
N ALA A 40 -23.73 5.13 35.93
CA ALA A 40 -23.36 6.54 35.94
C ALA A 40 -24.27 7.38 36.86
N GLU A 41 -25.57 7.08 36.90
CA GLU A 41 -26.54 7.73 37.81
C GLU A 41 -26.30 7.37 39.28
N LYS A 42 -25.83 6.16 39.57
CA LYS A 42 -25.43 5.72 40.91
C LYS A 42 -24.10 6.39 41.34
N ALA A 43 -23.11 6.42 40.46
CA ALA A 43 -21.81 7.07 40.72
C ALA A 43 -21.95 8.59 40.96
N ALA A 44 -22.93 9.25 40.33
CA ALA A 44 -23.20 10.67 40.56
C ALA A 44 -23.85 10.98 41.94
N LYS A 45 -24.36 9.98 42.66
CA LYS A 45 -25.05 10.13 43.95
C LYS A 45 -24.18 9.79 45.17
N GLU A 46 -23.09 9.03 45.01
CA GLU A 46 -22.24 8.57 46.11
C GLU A 46 -20.90 9.35 46.19
N LYS A 47 -20.82 10.29 47.14
CA LYS A 47 -19.67 11.06 47.69
C LYS A 47 -19.09 12.29 46.94
N PRO A 48 -18.55 13.31 47.69
CA PRO A 48 -18.18 14.62 47.14
C PRO A 48 -16.65 14.78 46.92
N PHE A 49 -16.20 15.00 45.67
CA PHE A 49 -14.91 15.67 45.40
C PHE A 49 -14.80 16.25 43.97
N VAL A 50 -14.28 17.49 43.90
CA VAL A 50 -13.88 18.39 42.79
C VAL A 50 -14.96 18.94 41.81
N PRO A 51 -15.07 20.29 41.64
CA PRO A 51 -16.08 20.93 40.77
C PRO A 51 -15.98 20.64 39.26
N ALA A 52 -14.82 20.19 38.75
CA ALA A 52 -14.60 19.96 37.32
C ALA A 52 -15.25 18.66 36.79
N SER A 53 -15.47 17.66 37.65
CA SER A 53 -16.00 16.35 37.26
C SER A 53 -17.52 16.37 37.01
N LYS A 54 -18.27 17.20 37.74
CA LYS A 54 -19.75 17.24 37.66
C LYS A 54 -20.26 17.73 36.31
N LYS A 55 -19.60 18.73 35.70
CA LYS A 55 -19.95 19.24 34.36
C LYS A 55 -19.69 18.20 33.28
N HIS A 56 -18.59 17.47 33.37
CA HIS A 56 -18.24 16.41 32.44
C HIS A 56 -19.20 15.21 32.57
N LEU A 57 -19.58 14.83 33.79
CA LEU A 57 -20.57 13.78 34.05
C LEU A 57 -21.98 14.17 33.56
N LEU A 58 -22.38 15.44 33.69
CA LEU A 58 -23.62 15.96 33.11
C LEU A 58 -23.61 15.91 31.58
N GLN A 59 -22.51 16.32 30.94
CA GLN A 59 -22.34 16.24 29.49
C GLN A 59 -22.36 14.79 28.97
N LEU A 60 -21.72 13.87 29.70
CA LEU A 60 -21.77 12.43 29.41
C LEU A 60 -23.19 11.87 29.55
N ARG A 61 -23.95 12.32 30.56
CA ARG A 61 -25.34 11.92 30.76
C ARG A 61 -26.26 12.39 29.64
N GLU A 62 -26.13 13.65 29.22
CA GLU A 62 -26.90 14.23 28.11
C GLU A 62 -26.56 13.55 26.77
N SER A 63 -25.26 13.33 26.51
CA SER A 63 -24.79 12.62 25.31
C SER A 63 -25.26 11.16 25.27
N ALA A 64 -25.22 10.45 26.41
CA ALA A 64 -25.73 9.09 26.51
C ALA A 64 -27.26 9.02 26.35
N ALA A 65 -28.01 10.01 26.86
CA ALA A 65 -29.46 10.09 26.67
C ALA A 65 -29.83 10.31 25.20
N LYS A 66 -29.14 11.22 24.52
CA LYS A 66 -29.36 11.50 23.09
C LYS A 66 -29.06 10.28 22.21
N ARG A 67 -27.97 9.56 22.48
CA ARG A 67 -27.64 8.31 21.77
C ARG A 67 -28.65 7.19 22.01
N LEU A 68 -29.24 7.12 23.21
CA LEU A 68 -30.28 6.15 23.52
C LEU A 68 -31.56 6.42 22.71
N GLU A 69 -31.89 7.70 22.51
CA GLU A 69 -33.03 8.15 21.71
C GLU A 69 -32.80 7.88 20.22
N GLU A 70 -31.62 8.22 19.69
CA GLU A 70 -31.23 7.93 18.29
C GLU A 70 -31.26 6.43 17.97
N LEU A 71 -30.79 5.58 18.88
CA LEU A 71 -30.84 4.12 18.74
C LEU A 71 -32.27 3.57 18.83
N ALA A 72 -33.12 4.14 19.68
CA ALA A 72 -34.52 3.75 19.79
C ALA A 72 -35.31 4.11 18.52
N ASP A 73 -35.01 5.25 17.91
CA ASP A 73 -35.64 5.67 16.65
C ASP A 73 -35.14 4.86 15.46
N ALA A 74 -33.84 4.54 15.41
CA ALA A 74 -33.29 3.61 14.41
C ALA A 74 -33.94 2.22 14.49
N ALA A 75 -34.19 1.72 15.71
CA ALA A 75 -34.88 0.45 15.93
C ALA A 75 -36.34 0.48 15.45
N LYS A 76 -37.08 1.57 15.71
CA LYS A 76 -38.45 1.75 15.21
C LYS A 76 -38.50 1.83 13.68
N ILE A 77 -37.55 2.53 13.06
CA ILE A 77 -37.45 2.65 11.59
C ILE A 77 -37.18 1.29 10.95
N ALA A 78 -36.26 0.51 11.52
CA ALA A 78 -36.01 -0.86 11.08
C ALA A 78 -37.27 -1.75 11.19
N GLU A 79 -38.07 -1.58 12.24
CA GLU A 79 -39.33 -2.30 12.44
C GLU A 79 -40.40 -1.89 11.42
N GLN A 80 -40.50 -0.59 11.10
CA GLN A 80 -41.42 -0.06 10.11
C GLN A 80 -41.07 -0.57 8.69
N ASN A 81 -39.78 -0.61 8.37
CA ASN A 81 -39.27 -1.11 7.09
C ASN A 81 -39.47 -2.63 6.94
N ALA A 82 -39.34 -3.39 8.02
CA ALA A 82 -39.64 -4.82 8.05
C ALA A 82 -41.15 -5.09 7.85
N LYS A 83 -42.04 -4.24 8.38
CA LYS A 83 -43.49 -4.33 8.19
C LYS A 83 -43.92 -3.96 6.76
N ASN A 84 -43.27 -2.97 6.14
CA ASN A 84 -43.56 -2.54 4.77
C ASN A 84 -43.13 -3.57 3.70
N ARG A 85 -42.06 -4.34 3.94
CA ARG A 85 -41.63 -5.43 3.04
C ARG A 85 -42.62 -6.61 2.94
N LYS A 86 -43.41 -6.89 3.99
CA LYS A 86 -44.46 -7.94 3.95
C LYS A 86 -45.62 -7.63 2.98
N LYS A 87 -45.71 -6.40 2.45
CA LYS A 87 -46.76 -5.98 1.52
C LYS A 87 -46.32 -5.88 0.04
N GLY A 88 -45.17 -6.48 -0.32
CA GLY A 88 -44.79 -6.65 -1.74
C GLY A 88 -44.26 -5.40 -2.45
N GLY A 89 -43.98 -4.31 -1.74
CA GLY A 89 -43.28 -3.16 -2.33
C GLY A 89 -41.78 -3.41 -2.44
N GLY A 90 -41.23 -3.30 -3.66
CA GLY A 90 -39.79 -3.09 -3.85
C GLY A 90 -39.32 -1.84 -3.10
N LEU A 91 -38.00 -1.66 -2.93
CA LEU A 91 -37.40 -0.54 -2.21
C LEU A 91 -37.99 0.81 -2.69
N ASP A 92 -39.03 1.29 -2.00
CA ASP A 92 -39.51 2.64 -2.17
C ASP A 92 -38.60 3.55 -1.32
N LEU A 93 -37.46 3.87 -1.91
CA LEU A 93 -36.57 4.96 -1.49
C LEU A 93 -37.26 6.34 -1.56
N GLY A 94 -38.53 6.41 -1.99
CA GLY A 94 -39.29 7.65 -2.18
C GLY A 94 -39.92 8.26 -0.92
N PHE A 95 -40.20 7.50 0.14
CA PHE A 95 -40.85 8.09 1.33
C PHE A 95 -39.86 8.78 2.29
N LEU A 96 -38.56 8.43 2.24
CA LEU A 96 -37.51 9.19 2.90
C LEU A 96 -37.13 10.47 2.12
N ALA A 97 -37.38 10.49 0.80
CA ALA A 97 -37.18 11.68 -0.02
C ALA A 97 -38.18 12.82 0.26
N LEU A 98 -39.31 12.53 0.92
CA LEU A 98 -40.35 13.53 1.24
C LEU A 98 -40.37 14.01 2.71
N LYS A 99 -39.45 13.57 3.57
CA LYS A 99 -39.38 14.09 4.95
C LYS A 99 -37.99 14.35 5.54
N LYS A 100 -36.96 14.48 4.70
CA LYS A 100 -35.71 15.19 5.03
C LYS A 100 -35.14 15.95 3.81
N ILE A 101 -35.92 16.87 3.25
CA ILE A 101 -35.33 18.18 2.92
C ILE A 101 -35.32 18.97 4.23
N GLY A 102 -34.60 18.44 5.23
CA GLY A 102 -34.25 19.23 6.39
C GLY A 102 -33.28 20.28 5.88
N LYS A 103 -33.58 21.56 6.13
CA LYS A 103 -32.64 22.65 5.85
C LYS A 103 -31.24 22.20 6.26
N ASP A 104 -30.29 22.31 5.35
CA ASP A 104 -28.87 22.16 5.65
C ASP A 104 -28.46 23.14 6.75
N ASP A 105 -28.41 22.66 7.99
CA ASP A 105 -28.09 23.50 9.13
C ASP A 105 -26.57 23.75 9.18
N LYS A 106 -26.16 24.90 8.67
CA LYS A 106 -24.76 25.35 8.63
C LYS A 106 -24.13 25.54 10.02
N ARG A 107 -24.89 25.46 11.11
CA ARG A 107 -24.34 25.49 12.48
C ARG A 107 -23.61 24.20 12.84
N ASN A 108 -23.97 23.08 12.21
CA ASN A 108 -23.31 21.81 12.38
C ASN A 108 -22.06 21.72 11.50
N THR A 109 -21.10 20.90 11.91
CA THR A 109 -19.88 20.71 11.12
C THR A 109 -20.20 20.03 9.80
N LEU A 110 -19.33 20.18 8.79
CA LEU A 110 -19.55 19.55 7.49
C LEU A 110 -19.58 18.02 7.61
N TYR A 111 -18.78 17.46 8.51
CA TYR A 111 -18.82 16.07 8.94
C TYR A 111 -20.21 15.64 9.43
N GLU A 112 -20.86 16.40 10.32
CA GLU A 112 -22.20 16.10 10.81
C GLU A 112 -23.26 16.23 9.71
N ARG A 113 -23.12 17.25 8.86
CA ARG A 113 -24.02 17.53 7.72
C ARG A 113 -23.93 16.44 6.64
N LEU A 114 -22.78 15.81 6.49
CA LEU A 114 -22.56 14.64 5.63
C LEU A 114 -22.98 13.31 6.28
N GLY A 115 -23.48 13.33 7.53
CA GLY A 115 -24.04 12.16 8.20
C GLY A 115 -23.05 11.38 9.09
N GLY A 116 -21.92 11.98 9.46
CA GLY A 116 -20.98 11.46 10.46
C GLY A 116 -20.24 10.16 10.05
N ASP A 117 -19.69 9.46 11.05
CA ASP A 117 -18.79 8.30 10.86
C ASP A 117 -19.37 7.22 9.96
N LEU A 118 -20.62 6.80 10.21
CA LEU A 118 -21.25 5.73 9.45
C LEU A 118 -21.41 6.10 7.96
N SER A 119 -21.71 7.37 7.69
CA SER A 119 -21.85 7.87 6.33
C SER A 119 -20.51 7.96 5.63
N LEU A 120 -19.47 8.46 6.30
CA LEU A 120 -18.12 8.50 5.73
C LEU A 120 -17.56 7.09 5.49
N GLU A 121 -17.71 6.17 6.44
CA GLU A 121 -17.26 4.78 6.29
C GLU A 121 -17.96 4.12 5.08
N THR A 122 -19.28 4.30 4.96
CA THR A 122 -20.06 3.78 3.84
C THR A 122 -19.60 4.41 2.52
N ALA A 123 -19.45 5.73 2.46
CA ALA A 123 -18.99 6.43 1.26
C ALA A 123 -17.60 5.97 0.83
N ILE A 124 -16.65 5.82 1.77
CA ILE A 124 -15.31 5.29 1.50
C ILE A 124 -15.40 3.86 0.95
N GLY A 125 -16.22 2.99 1.56
CA GLY A 125 -16.45 1.64 1.05
C GLY A 125 -16.93 1.64 -0.42
N MET A 126 -17.87 2.52 -0.75
CA MET A 126 -18.39 2.67 -2.11
C MET A 126 -17.34 3.22 -3.08
N VAL A 127 -16.58 4.25 -2.69
CA VAL A 127 -15.51 4.85 -3.50
C VAL A 127 -14.45 3.80 -3.83
N TYR A 128 -13.95 3.05 -2.84
CA TYR A 128 -12.90 2.07 -3.09
C TYR A 128 -13.40 0.91 -3.96
N SER A 129 -14.65 0.49 -3.80
CA SER A 129 -15.28 -0.53 -4.65
C SER A 129 -15.42 -0.08 -6.12
N ARG A 130 -15.62 1.23 -6.35
CA ARG A 130 -15.61 1.83 -7.69
C ARG A 130 -14.19 2.03 -8.22
N ALA A 131 -13.27 2.50 -7.39
CA ALA A 131 -11.90 2.85 -7.78
C ALA A 131 -11.11 1.65 -8.32
N VAL A 132 -11.36 0.44 -7.79
CA VAL A 132 -10.74 -0.80 -8.30
C VAL A 132 -11.34 -1.29 -9.64
N LYS A 133 -12.43 -0.66 -10.11
CA LYS A 133 -13.09 -1.00 -11.39
C LYS A 133 -12.92 0.12 -12.43
N ASP A 134 -12.81 1.36 -12.00
CA ASP A 134 -12.62 2.52 -12.86
C ASP A 134 -11.23 2.50 -13.50
N THR A 135 -11.18 2.58 -14.82
CA THR A 135 -9.93 2.45 -15.58
C THR A 135 -8.92 3.53 -15.24
N ARG A 136 -9.35 4.71 -14.77
CA ARG A 136 -8.48 5.83 -14.45
C ARG A 136 -7.75 5.60 -13.12
N THR A 137 -8.41 4.98 -12.14
CA THR A 137 -7.83 4.86 -10.79
C THR A 137 -7.32 3.47 -10.47
N ARG A 138 -7.79 2.45 -11.17
CA ARG A 138 -7.58 1.04 -10.81
C ARG A 138 -6.13 0.67 -10.55
N ALA A 139 -5.18 1.16 -11.36
CA ALA A 139 -3.75 0.87 -11.21
C ALA A 139 -3.18 1.30 -9.83
N PHE A 140 -3.77 2.33 -9.20
CA PHE A 140 -3.38 2.82 -7.88
C PHE A 140 -4.08 2.09 -6.73
N PHE A 141 -5.28 1.53 -6.96
CA PHE A 141 -6.12 0.92 -5.93
C PHE A 141 -6.08 -0.62 -5.91
N GLU A 142 -5.49 -1.27 -6.92
CA GLU A 142 -5.20 -2.71 -6.89
C GLU A 142 -4.07 -3.02 -5.90
N LYS A 143 -4.42 -3.27 -4.64
CA LYS A 143 -3.51 -3.71 -3.58
C LYS A 143 -4.11 -4.92 -2.85
N ASN A 144 -3.28 -5.60 -2.07
CA ASN A 144 -3.75 -6.71 -1.23
C ASN A 144 -4.83 -6.24 -0.21
N PRO A 145 -5.69 -7.15 0.28
CA PRO A 145 -6.81 -6.81 1.16
C PRO A 145 -6.41 -6.09 2.45
N MET A 146 -5.30 -6.51 3.07
CA MET A 146 -4.79 -5.91 4.32
C MET A 146 -4.36 -4.45 4.12
N LYS A 147 -3.57 -4.17 3.08
CA LYS A 147 -3.17 -2.81 2.70
C LYS A 147 -4.39 -1.97 2.35
N MET A 148 -5.37 -2.55 1.65
CA MET A 148 -6.64 -1.87 1.37
C MET A 148 -7.42 -1.50 2.63
N ALA A 149 -7.48 -2.39 3.64
CA ALA A 149 -8.14 -2.10 4.91
C ALA A 149 -7.44 -0.95 5.65
N MET A 150 -6.11 -0.96 5.69
CA MET A 150 -5.32 0.10 6.31
C MET A 150 -5.53 1.46 5.62
N ILE A 151 -5.48 1.50 4.28
CA ILE A 151 -5.67 2.74 3.52
C ILE A 151 -7.09 3.29 3.71
N LYS A 152 -8.12 2.42 3.73
CA LYS A 152 -9.51 2.84 4.04
C LYS A 152 -9.62 3.47 5.43
N LYS A 153 -8.99 2.87 6.43
CA LYS A 153 -8.96 3.41 7.81
C LYS A 153 -8.29 4.78 7.85
N ARG A 154 -7.14 4.95 7.18
CA ARG A 154 -6.44 6.25 7.10
C ARG A 154 -7.26 7.31 6.36
N MET A 155 -7.93 6.93 5.27
CA MET A 155 -8.86 7.80 4.54
C MET A 155 -10.04 8.25 5.44
N GLN A 156 -10.58 7.34 6.26
CA GLN A 156 -11.65 7.67 7.20
C GLN A 156 -11.18 8.64 8.28
N GLN A 157 -9.99 8.41 8.86
CA GLN A 157 -9.39 9.33 9.83
C GLN A 157 -9.18 10.72 9.22
N PHE A 158 -8.61 10.78 8.01
CA PHE A 158 -8.42 12.01 7.26
C PHE A 158 -9.74 12.76 7.05
N LEU A 159 -10.72 12.14 6.38
CA LEU A 159 -11.98 12.82 6.06
C LEU A 159 -12.76 13.21 7.32
N THR A 160 -12.70 12.41 8.38
CA THR A 160 -13.34 12.74 9.66
C THR A 160 -12.79 14.05 10.22
N GLY A 161 -11.47 14.20 10.34
CA GLY A 161 -10.86 15.44 10.82
C GLY A 161 -11.03 16.60 9.85
N PHE A 162 -10.76 16.35 8.57
CA PHE A 162 -10.75 17.35 7.51
C PHE A 162 -12.11 18.03 7.28
N LEU A 163 -13.21 17.33 7.59
CA LEU A 163 -14.60 17.81 7.51
C LEU A 163 -15.14 18.36 8.85
N GLY A 164 -14.32 18.40 9.90
CA GLY A 164 -14.69 18.97 11.22
C GLY A 164 -15.28 17.98 12.21
N GLY A 165 -14.96 16.69 12.09
CA GLY A 165 -15.22 15.67 13.11
C GLY A 165 -14.20 15.70 14.25
N ARG A 166 -14.35 14.79 15.22
CA ARG A 166 -13.50 14.76 16.44
C ARG A 166 -12.13 14.13 16.25
N SER A 167 -11.91 13.43 15.13
CA SER A 167 -10.62 12.82 14.81
C SER A 167 -9.64 13.88 14.38
N GLN A 168 -8.40 13.82 14.86
CA GLN A 168 -7.32 14.63 14.30
C GLN A 168 -6.60 13.81 13.24
N TYR A 169 -6.36 14.42 12.08
CA TYR A 169 -5.49 13.89 11.05
C TYR A 169 -4.56 15.03 10.65
N ASP A 170 -3.27 14.71 10.58
CA ASP A 170 -2.27 15.69 10.19
C ASP A 170 -2.33 15.92 8.67
N GLU A 171 -2.88 17.05 8.25
CA GLU A 171 -2.97 17.43 6.84
C GLU A 171 -1.56 17.50 6.18
N ASP A 172 -0.50 17.72 6.96
CA ASP A 172 0.87 17.79 6.46
C ASP A 172 1.38 16.42 5.97
N ASN A 173 0.78 15.32 6.42
CA ASN A 173 1.13 13.97 5.98
C ASN A 173 0.58 13.63 4.59
N LEU A 174 -0.37 14.41 4.06
CA LEU A 174 -0.99 14.12 2.76
C LEU A 174 0.03 14.27 1.62
N LYS A 175 0.84 15.33 1.66
CA LYS A 175 1.79 15.66 0.60
C LYS A 175 2.98 14.69 0.52
N PRO A 176 3.68 14.33 1.62
CA PRO A 176 4.76 13.34 1.58
C PRO A 176 4.25 11.95 1.15
N ALA A 177 3.08 11.53 1.63
CA ALA A 177 2.51 10.22 1.29
C ALA A 177 2.18 10.05 -0.20
N HIS A 178 1.80 11.14 -0.86
CA HIS A 178 1.46 11.14 -2.29
C HIS A 178 2.58 11.69 -3.18
N TYR A 179 3.69 12.18 -2.61
CA TYR A 179 4.73 12.87 -3.38
C TYR A 179 5.24 11.98 -4.51
N TYR A 180 5.74 10.79 -4.21
CA TYR A 180 6.30 9.85 -5.18
C TYR A 180 5.25 9.00 -5.91
N ILE A 181 3.96 9.28 -5.71
CA ILE A 181 2.90 8.63 -6.45
C ILE A 181 2.55 9.54 -7.62
N ASN A 182 2.55 9.01 -8.84
CA ASN A 182 2.23 9.78 -10.05
C ASN A 182 0.71 10.02 -10.19
N VAL A 183 0.09 10.56 -9.14
CA VAL A 183 -1.31 10.99 -9.12
C VAL A 183 -1.42 12.39 -9.73
N THR A 184 -1.87 12.44 -10.96
CA THR A 184 -2.21 13.69 -11.67
C THR A 184 -3.60 14.21 -11.26
N ASP A 185 -3.93 15.44 -11.69
CA ASP A 185 -5.27 16.02 -11.52
C ASP A 185 -6.38 15.15 -12.13
N TYR A 186 -6.09 14.48 -13.25
CA TYR A 186 -6.99 13.56 -13.92
C TYR A 186 -7.42 12.41 -13.00
N HIS A 187 -6.46 11.81 -12.28
CA HIS A 187 -6.71 10.74 -11.32
C HIS A 187 -7.47 11.25 -10.08
N PHE A 188 -7.10 12.43 -9.58
CA PHE A 188 -7.77 13.06 -8.45
C PHE A 188 -9.24 13.36 -8.76
N ASP A 189 -9.53 13.88 -9.96
CA ASP A 189 -10.88 14.18 -10.42
C ASP A 189 -11.77 12.94 -10.45
N ALA A 190 -11.24 11.81 -10.94
CA ALA A 190 -11.95 10.54 -10.95
C ALA A 190 -12.38 10.11 -9.53
N VAL A 191 -11.48 10.21 -8.54
CA VAL A 191 -11.81 9.89 -7.14
C VAL A 191 -12.84 10.87 -6.58
N LEU A 192 -12.71 12.17 -6.90
CA LEU A 192 -13.64 13.21 -6.47
C LEU A 192 -15.06 12.97 -7.02
N GLU A 193 -15.18 12.56 -8.29
CA GLU A 193 -16.45 12.14 -8.90
C GLU A 193 -17.10 10.97 -8.14
N MET A 194 -16.31 9.95 -7.77
CA MET A 194 -16.83 8.81 -7.01
C MET A 194 -17.35 9.18 -5.62
N PHE A 195 -16.70 10.13 -4.94
CA PHE A 195 -17.18 10.66 -3.66
C PHE A 195 -18.52 11.38 -3.82
N LYS A 196 -18.64 12.21 -4.86
CA LYS A 196 -19.90 12.90 -5.17
C LYS A 196 -21.03 11.91 -5.42
N GLU A 197 -20.79 10.89 -6.25
CA GLU A 197 -21.77 9.82 -6.53
C GLU A 197 -22.14 9.03 -5.26
N ALA A 198 -21.15 8.70 -4.43
CA ALA A 198 -21.40 8.00 -3.16
C ALA A 198 -22.33 8.81 -2.27
N PHE A 199 -22.01 10.08 -2.00
CA PHE A 199 -22.84 10.93 -1.15
C PHE A 199 -24.24 11.17 -1.72
N GLN A 200 -24.37 11.35 -3.04
CA GLN A 200 -25.67 11.49 -3.71
C GLN A 200 -26.51 10.22 -3.58
N SER A 201 -25.92 9.04 -3.78
CA SER A 201 -26.62 7.76 -3.67
C SER A 201 -27.10 7.44 -2.24
N MET A 202 -26.46 8.04 -1.24
CA MET A 202 -26.84 7.94 0.17
C MET A 202 -27.94 8.94 0.57
N GLY A 203 -28.38 9.80 -0.35
CA GLY A 203 -29.43 10.80 -0.08
C GLY A 203 -28.97 11.96 0.82
N ILE A 204 -27.66 12.25 0.86
CA ILE A 204 -27.12 13.40 1.60
C ILE A 204 -27.58 14.71 0.94
N HIS A 205 -27.87 15.73 1.76
CA HIS A 205 -28.41 17.01 1.28
C HIS A 205 -27.49 17.66 0.22
N PRO A 206 -28.01 18.14 -0.92
CA PRO A 206 -27.19 18.67 -2.03
C PRO A 206 -26.21 19.77 -1.62
N ASP A 207 -26.60 20.68 -0.72
CA ASP A 207 -25.69 21.71 -0.20
C ASP A 207 -24.54 21.14 0.64
N ALA A 208 -24.79 20.10 1.44
CA ALA A 208 -23.74 19.42 2.20
C ALA A 208 -22.80 18.66 1.26
N VAL A 209 -23.34 18.00 0.21
CA VAL A 209 -22.53 17.39 -0.85
C VAL A 209 -21.66 18.43 -1.54
N ARG A 210 -22.24 19.56 -2.00
CA ARG A 210 -21.48 20.63 -2.67
C ARG A 210 -20.33 21.12 -1.79
N ASP A 211 -20.62 21.48 -0.55
CA ASP A 211 -19.62 22.00 0.39
C ASP A 211 -18.57 20.92 0.72
N GLY A 212 -18.99 19.66 0.87
CA GLY A 212 -18.15 18.48 1.06
C GLY A 212 -17.16 18.30 -0.09
N MET A 213 -17.66 18.31 -1.32
CA MET A 213 -16.83 18.20 -2.52
C MET A 213 -15.87 19.38 -2.67
N GLN A 214 -16.31 20.60 -2.34
CA GLN A 214 -15.44 21.77 -2.34
C GLN A 214 -14.32 21.63 -1.31
N ARG A 215 -14.64 21.18 -0.08
CA ARG A 215 -13.65 20.96 0.97
C ARG A 215 -12.67 19.86 0.57
N ILE A 216 -13.15 18.67 0.20
CA ILE A 216 -12.30 17.54 -0.25
C ILE A 216 -11.41 17.97 -1.43
N GLY A 217 -11.94 18.76 -2.36
CA GLY A 217 -11.19 19.30 -3.48
C GLY A 217 -9.97 20.17 -3.09
N GLN A 218 -9.95 20.76 -1.89
CA GLN A 218 -8.80 21.52 -1.39
C GLN A 218 -7.58 20.63 -1.13
N ALA A 219 -7.77 19.33 -0.88
CA ALA A 219 -6.69 18.36 -0.68
C ALA A 219 -5.91 18.09 -1.98
N ARG A 220 -6.42 18.53 -3.14
CA ARG A 220 -5.76 18.39 -4.45
C ARG A 220 -4.34 18.90 -4.42
N LYS A 221 -4.15 20.12 -3.90
CA LYS A 221 -2.84 20.80 -3.89
C LYS A 221 -1.76 19.98 -3.16
N ASP A 222 -2.16 19.12 -2.23
CA ASP A 222 -1.25 18.32 -1.42
C ASP A 222 -1.05 16.94 -2.06
N ILE A 223 -2.11 16.34 -2.60
CA ILE A 223 -2.06 15.02 -3.24
C ILE A 223 -1.35 15.07 -4.60
N THR A 224 -1.61 16.06 -5.44
CA THR A 224 -1.03 16.15 -6.78
C THR A 224 0.28 16.93 -6.81
N ALA A 225 0.72 17.52 -5.67
CA ALA A 225 1.90 18.38 -5.63
C ALA A 225 3.18 17.71 -6.10
N GLY A 226 3.45 16.48 -5.66
CA GLY A 226 4.68 15.77 -6.05
C GLY A 226 4.77 15.59 -7.56
N CYS A 227 3.71 15.02 -8.14
CA CYS A 227 3.57 14.84 -9.57
C CYS A 227 3.66 16.20 -10.31
N THR A 228 2.87 17.20 -9.90
CA THR A 228 2.82 18.51 -10.57
C THR A 228 4.17 19.23 -10.58
N VAL A 229 4.90 19.23 -9.46
CA VAL A 229 6.21 19.89 -9.36
C VAL A 229 7.24 19.17 -10.21
N ARG A 230 7.33 17.83 -10.09
CA ARG A 230 8.28 17.04 -10.88
C ARG A 230 8.02 17.19 -12.37
N MET A 231 6.74 17.13 -12.77
CA MET A 231 6.36 17.29 -14.16
C MET A 231 6.65 18.69 -14.70
N ALA A 232 6.46 19.75 -13.91
CA ALA A 232 6.77 21.12 -14.34
C ALA A 232 8.29 21.36 -14.52
N VAL A 233 9.11 20.81 -13.63
CA VAL A 233 10.58 20.86 -13.75
C VAL A 233 11.04 20.08 -14.97
N ALA A 234 10.52 18.86 -15.14
CA ALA A 234 10.79 18.03 -16.30
C ALA A 234 10.40 18.72 -17.62
N GLN A 235 9.21 19.31 -17.70
CA GLN A 235 8.76 20.03 -18.90
C GLN A 235 9.70 21.20 -19.23
N ARG A 236 10.18 21.94 -18.23
CA ARG A 236 11.15 23.03 -18.46
C ARG A 236 12.47 22.52 -19.02
N ASN A 237 12.98 21.39 -18.52
CA ASN A 237 14.22 20.80 -19.02
C ASN A 237 14.06 20.31 -20.46
N ILE A 238 12.91 19.71 -20.78
CA ILE A 238 12.52 19.29 -22.14
C ILE A 238 12.45 20.50 -23.08
N ASP A 239 11.83 21.60 -22.65
CA ASP A 239 11.67 22.82 -23.46
C ASP A 239 13.01 23.51 -23.77
N GLN A 240 14.05 23.27 -22.98
CA GLN A 240 15.38 23.83 -23.19
C GLN A 240 16.19 23.03 -24.23
N ASP A 241 16.34 21.73 -24.05
CA ASP A 241 16.99 20.84 -25.04
C ASP A 241 16.75 19.34 -24.73
N THR A 242 15.88 18.69 -25.51
CA THR A 242 15.64 17.24 -25.40
C THR A 242 16.84 16.38 -25.79
N GLY A 243 17.77 16.87 -26.61
CA GLY A 243 18.99 16.15 -26.98
C GLY A 243 19.92 15.89 -25.79
N VAL A 244 19.82 16.71 -24.74
CA VAL A 244 20.52 16.51 -23.47
C VAL A 244 19.94 15.32 -22.70
N LEU A 245 18.61 15.14 -22.68
CA LEU A 245 17.98 13.97 -22.07
C LEU A 245 18.42 12.68 -22.79
N TRP A 246 18.35 12.65 -24.12
CA TRP A 246 18.85 11.54 -24.92
C TRP A 246 20.30 11.18 -24.60
N SER A 247 21.16 12.19 -24.44
CA SER A 247 22.57 11.99 -24.07
C SER A 247 22.73 11.43 -22.65
N ARG A 248 21.96 11.93 -21.68
CA ARG A 248 21.97 11.45 -20.28
C ARG A 248 21.45 10.02 -20.13
N MET A 249 20.54 9.58 -21.00
CA MET A 249 20.03 8.21 -21.03
C MET A 249 21.00 7.21 -21.69
N GLY A 250 22.23 7.62 -22.02
CA GLY A 250 23.22 6.75 -22.66
C GLY A 250 23.01 6.58 -24.16
N LYS A 251 22.28 7.50 -24.80
CA LYS A 251 22.01 7.50 -26.25
C LYS A 251 21.35 6.18 -26.67
N ILE A 252 21.67 5.65 -27.85
CA ILE A 252 21.01 4.48 -28.41
C ILE A 252 21.22 3.22 -27.58
N ASP A 253 22.43 3.01 -27.05
CA ASP A 253 22.76 1.78 -26.30
C ASP A 253 22.12 1.80 -24.90
N GLY A 254 22.19 2.94 -24.21
CA GLY A 254 21.54 3.09 -22.92
C GLY A 254 20.01 3.06 -23.02
N PHE A 255 19.44 3.66 -24.06
CA PHE A 255 18.00 3.61 -24.29
C PHE A 255 17.53 2.21 -24.71
N ALA A 256 18.32 1.47 -25.49
CA ALA A 256 18.03 0.07 -25.80
C ALA A 256 17.97 -0.79 -24.53
N LEU A 257 18.90 -0.61 -23.59
CA LEU A 257 18.88 -1.29 -22.29
C LEU A 257 17.63 -0.96 -21.47
N ILE A 258 17.21 0.31 -21.46
CA ILE A 258 15.95 0.73 -20.82
C ILE A 258 14.76 0.01 -21.47
N MET A 259 14.69 -0.01 -22.80
CA MET A 259 13.59 -0.62 -23.54
C MET A 259 13.55 -2.15 -23.38
N ASP A 260 14.72 -2.82 -23.33
CA ASP A 260 14.81 -4.23 -22.95
C ASP A 260 14.19 -4.45 -21.58
N LYS A 261 14.53 -3.60 -20.60
CA LYS A 261 13.99 -3.69 -19.24
C LYS A 261 12.50 -3.39 -19.15
N VAL A 262 11.99 -2.44 -19.94
CA VAL A 262 10.54 -2.16 -20.06
C VAL A 262 9.82 -3.41 -20.55
N TYR A 263 10.28 -4.02 -21.63
CA TYR A 263 9.63 -5.20 -22.21
C TYR A 263 9.79 -6.47 -21.36
N GLU A 264 10.89 -6.58 -20.62
CA GLU A 264 11.05 -7.58 -19.57
C GLU A 264 9.95 -7.44 -18.50
N LEU A 265 9.63 -6.23 -18.04
CA LEU A 265 8.55 -6.00 -17.07
C LEU A 265 7.15 -6.15 -17.68
N VAL A 266 6.94 -5.68 -18.91
CA VAL A 266 5.65 -5.77 -19.62
C VAL A 266 5.27 -7.21 -19.92
N SER A 267 6.24 -8.07 -20.25
CA SER A 267 5.99 -9.48 -20.58
C SER A 267 5.56 -10.33 -19.39
N VAL A 268 5.97 -9.96 -18.17
CA VAL A 268 5.59 -10.68 -16.93
C VAL A 268 4.39 -10.05 -16.21
N ASP A 269 4.08 -8.78 -16.46
CA ASP A 269 2.93 -8.12 -15.86
C ASP A 269 1.62 -8.74 -16.35
N VAL A 270 0.91 -9.44 -15.44
CA VAL A 270 -0.37 -10.10 -15.73
C VAL A 270 -1.41 -9.14 -16.33
N ARG A 271 -1.31 -7.84 -16.00
CA ARG A 271 -2.21 -6.79 -16.48
C ARG A 271 -1.94 -6.41 -17.94
N LEU A 272 -0.72 -6.60 -18.42
CA LEU A 272 -0.29 -6.20 -19.77
C LEU A 272 -0.02 -7.39 -20.70
N LYS A 273 0.54 -8.50 -20.19
CA LYS A 273 1.05 -9.63 -20.99
C LYS A 273 0.05 -10.22 -21.97
N MET A 274 -1.25 -10.21 -21.61
CA MET A 274 -2.30 -10.75 -22.47
C MET A 274 -2.53 -9.91 -23.74
N ILE A 275 -2.26 -8.60 -23.68
CA ILE A 275 -2.39 -7.70 -24.83
C ILE A 275 -1.29 -7.98 -25.86
N PHE A 276 -0.10 -8.34 -25.38
CA PHE A 276 1.07 -8.56 -26.23
C PHE A 276 1.24 -10.01 -26.69
N LYS A 277 0.46 -10.96 -26.15
CA LYS A 277 0.61 -12.41 -26.39
C LYS A 277 0.60 -12.82 -27.86
N SER A 278 -0.18 -12.14 -28.70
CA SER A 278 -0.34 -12.43 -30.13
C SER A 278 0.61 -11.63 -31.03
N TYR A 279 1.54 -10.86 -30.44
CA TYR A 279 2.44 -9.99 -31.17
C TYR A 279 3.90 -10.36 -30.94
N ASP A 280 4.71 -10.04 -31.95
CA ASP A 280 6.15 -10.16 -31.92
C ASP A 280 6.73 -9.01 -31.06
N LEU A 281 7.07 -9.32 -29.81
CA LEU A 281 7.56 -8.36 -28.84
C LEU A 281 8.86 -7.68 -29.29
N ASP A 282 9.72 -8.37 -30.04
CA ASP A 282 10.95 -7.77 -30.54
C ASP A 282 10.65 -6.70 -31.60
N LYS A 283 9.68 -6.95 -32.48
CA LYS A 283 9.23 -5.93 -33.44
C LYS A 283 8.59 -4.73 -32.76
N ILE A 284 7.73 -4.96 -31.75
CA ILE A 284 7.10 -3.85 -31.02
C ILE A 284 8.17 -3.06 -30.25
N LYS A 285 9.09 -3.75 -29.56
CA LYS A 285 10.22 -3.13 -28.86
C LYS A 285 11.04 -2.28 -29.82
N MET A 286 11.45 -2.81 -30.97
CA MET A 286 12.21 -2.05 -31.98
C MET A 286 11.45 -0.80 -32.46
N ALA A 287 10.16 -0.94 -32.77
CA ALA A 287 9.34 0.19 -33.22
C ALA A 287 9.20 1.26 -32.12
N GLN A 288 8.94 0.86 -30.88
CA GLN A 288 8.84 1.78 -29.75
C GLN A 288 10.18 2.40 -29.36
N THR A 289 11.29 1.66 -29.45
CA THR A 289 12.64 2.20 -29.23
C THR A 289 12.93 3.32 -30.23
N SER A 290 12.53 3.14 -31.49
CA SER A 290 12.67 4.20 -32.50
C SER A 290 11.74 5.38 -32.23
N PHE A 291 10.46 5.12 -31.92
CA PHE A 291 9.46 6.16 -31.67
C PHE A 291 9.81 7.00 -30.43
N LEU A 292 10.09 6.35 -29.31
CA LEU A 292 10.46 7.02 -28.06
C LEU A 292 11.86 7.61 -28.14
N GLY A 293 12.75 7.00 -28.93
CA GLY A 293 14.04 7.58 -29.25
C GLY A 293 13.91 8.97 -29.85
N GLU A 294 13.08 9.15 -30.87
CA GLU A 294 12.78 10.49 -31.42
C GLU A 294 12.10 11.38 -30.37
N ALA A 295 11.07 10.88 -29.68
CA ALA A 295 10.29 11.67 -28.73
C ALA A 295 11.12 12.22 -27.56
N LEU A 296 12.20 11.53 -27.19
CA LEU A 296 13.11 11.90 -26.11
C LEU A 296 14.37 12.65 -26.59
N GLY A 297 14.39 13.10 -27.86
CA GLY A 297 15.46 13.94 -28.42
C GLY A 297 16.56 13.19 -29.18
N GLY A 298 16.32 11.94 -29.56
CA GLY A 298 17.23 11.14 -30.36
C GLY A 298 17.37 11.64 -31.80
N PRO A 299 18.51 11.38 -32.46
CA PRO A 299 18.83 11.96 -33.77
C PRO A 299 18.09 11.31 -34.94
N LYS A 300 17.51 10.11 -34.74
CA LYS A 300 16.79 9.36 -35.77
C LYS A 300 15.31 9.69 -35.69
N LYS A 301 14.72 10.06 -36.82
CA LYS A 301 13.27 10.24 -36.94
C LYS A 301 12.58 8.90 -37.07
N TYR A 302 11.41 8.77 -36.46
CA TYR A 302 10.53 7.63 -36.58
C TYR A 302 9.75 7.73 -37.89
N GLU A 303 9.90 6.71 -38.74
CA GLU A 303 9.24 6.62 -40.05
C GLU A 303 8.06 5.63 -40.04
N GLY A 304 7.72 5.06 -38.88
CA GLY A 304 6.65 4.09 -38.74
C GLY A 304 5.26 4.70 -38.67
N THR A 305 4.25 3.84 -38.57
CA THR A 305 2.85 4.24 -38.46
C THR A 305 2.58 4.99 -37.15
N ASP A 306 1.70 5.99 -37.19
CA ASP A 306 1.35 6.81 -36.03
C ASP A 306 0.65 6.01 -34.93
N LEU A 307 0.83 6.45 -33.68
CA LEU A 307 0.31 5.79 -32.48
C LEU A 307 -1.20 5.56 -32.51
N ALA A 308 -1.98 6.53 -32.98
CA ALA A 308 -3.44 6.43 -32.98
C ALA A 308 -3.92 5.37 -33.99
N THR A 309 -3.25 5.25 -35.13
CA THR A 309 -3.57 4.24 -36.14
C THR A 309 -3.23 2.84 -35.67
N VAL A 310 -2.04 2.60 -35.10
CA VAL A 310 -1.64 1.25 -34.67
C VAL A 310 -2.42 0.74 -33.45
N HIS A 311 -2.94 1.63 -32.60
CA HIS A 311 -3.68 1.25 -31.39
C HIS A 311 -5.21 1.32 -31.52
N ARG A 312 -5.74 1.70 -32.69
CA ARG A 312 -7.18 1.97 -32.92
C ARG A 312 -8.10 0.84 -32.47
N ASP A 313 -7.75 -0.40 -32.82
CA ASP A 313 -8.63 -1.57 -32.64
C ASP A 313 -8.19 -2.46 -31.47
N LEU A 314 -7.26 -1.98 -30.63
CA LEU A 314 -6.69 -2.76 -29.52
C LEU A 314 -7.48 -2.64 -28.21
N GLY A 315 -8.50 -1.76 -28.16
CA GLY A 315 -9.33 -1.58 -26.96
C GLY A 315 -8.55 -1.10 -25.74
N LEU A 316 -7.44 -0.36 -25.96
CA LEU A 316 -6.63 0.18 -24.88
C LEU A 316 -7.42 1.23 -24.09
N ASN A 317 -7.28 1.20 -22.78
CA ASN A 317 -7.91 2.15 -21.86
C ASN A 317 -6.84 2.72 -20.91
N ASP A 318 -7.25 3.70 -20.11
CA ASP A 318 -6.34 4.38 -19.17
C ASP A 318 -5.64 3.43 -18.21
N TYR A 319 -6.31 2.37 -17.77
CA TYR A 319 -5.73 1.39 -16.84
C TYR A 319 -4.53 0.68 -17.47
N ILE A 320 -4.63 0.33 -18.75
CA ILE A 320 -3.52 -0.31 -19.46
C ILE A 320 -2.36 0.67 -19.62
N LEU A 321 -2.64 1.93 -19.98
CA LEU A 321 -1.60 2.95 -20.10
C LEU A 321 -0.91 3.20 -18.75
N ASP A 322 -1.65 3.32 -17.65
CA ASP A 322 -1.09 3.49 -16.31
C ASP A 322 -0.22 2.30 -15.91
N CYS A 323 -0.67 1.07 -16.17
CA CYS A 323 0.14 -0.12 -15.92
C CYS A 323 1.43 -0.10 -16.73
N PHE A 324 1.38 0.33 -18.00
CA PHE A 324 2.57 0.47 -18.84
C PHE A 324 3.53 1.53 -18.29
N LEU A 325 3.04 2.72 -17.96
CA LEU A 325 3.82 3.82 -17.38
C LEU A 325 4.47 3.43 -16.06
N MET A 326 3.76 2.72 -15.18
CA MET A 326 4.33 2.21 -13.93
C MET A 326 5.47 1.21 -14.17
N ASN A 327 5.35 0.34 -15.18
CA ASN A 327 6.46 -0.56 -15.54
C ASN A 327 7.62 0.21 -16.19
N PHE A 328 7.32 1.26 -16.94
CA PHE A 328 8.33 2.12 -17.54
C PHE A 328 9.15 2.84 -16.47
N GLU A 329 8.49 3.45 -15.49
CA GLU A 329 9.13 4.09 -14.34
C GLU A 329 9.98 3.10 -13.54
N LYS A 330 9.48 1.88 -13.30
CA LYS A 330 10.26 0.80 -12.66
C LYS A 330 11.49 0.43 -13.48
N ALA A 331 11.36 0.33 -14.80
CA ALA A 331 12.47 0.01 -15.69
C ALA A 331 13.58 1.06 -15.59
N LEU A 332 13.21 2.33 -15.73
CA LEU A 332 14.15 3.46 -15.61
C LEU A 332 14.89 3.46 -14.26
N ASN A 333 14.15 3.27 -13.17
CA ASN A 333 14.74 3.18 -11.83
C ASN A 333 15.68 1.98 -11.68
N SER A 334 15.33 0.82 -12.26
CA SER A 334 16.16 -0.40 -12.17
C SER A 334 17.46 -0.32 -12.98
N VAL A 335 17.49 0.48 -14.04
CA VAL A 335 18.70 0.76 -14.84
C VAL A 335 19.55 1.87 -14.20
N GLY A 336 19.08 2.48 -13.09
CA GLY A 336 19.82 3.51 -12.35
C GLY A 336 19.73 4.90 -12.99
N VAL A 337 18.70 5.16 -13.78
CA VAL A 337 18.43 6.50 -14.32
C VAL A 337 18.14 7.46 -13.16
N ASN A 338 18.76 8.65 -13.17
CA ASN A 338 18.55 9.63 -12.10
C ASN A 338 17.09 10.14 -12.09
N GLU A 339 16.58 10.49 -10.91
CA GLU A 339 15.18 10.87 -10.67
C GLU A 339 14.68 11.98 -11.61
N ALA A 340 15.48 13.01 -11.85
CA ALA A 340 15.12 14.10 -12.77
C ALA A 340 14.92 13.60 -14.22
N SER A 341 15.77 12.68 -14.68
CA SER A 341 15.63 12.09 -16.02
C SER A 341 14.47 11.10 -16.08
N VAL A 342 14.16 10.40 -14.98
CA VAL A 342 12.95 9.57 -14.87
C VAL A 342 11.72 10.46 -15.07
N ASP A 343 11.60 11.55 -14.33
CA ASP A 343 10.46 12.47 -14.44
C ASP A 343 10.31 13.05 -15.85
N GLU A 344 11.40 13.42 -16.52
CA GLU A 344 11.39 13.91 -17.90
C GLU A 344 10.85 12.88 -18.90
N VAL A 345 11.27 11.62 -18.75
CA VAL A 345 10.73 10.54 -19.56
C VAL A 345 9.25 10.31 -19.25
N MET A 346 8.88 10.26 -17.97
CA MET A 346 7.48 10.05 -17.55
C MET A 346 6.55 11.16 -18.03
N VAL A 347 6.98 12.43 -18.00
CA VAL A 347 6.23 13.56 -18.59
C VAL A 347 6.04 13.38 -20.09
N THR A 348 7.11 13.01 -20.79
CA THR A 348 7.05 12.82 -22.25
C THR A 348 6.05 11.73 -22.60
N LEU A 349 6.08 10.61 -21.86
CA LEU A 349 5.19 9.48 -22.05
C LEU A 349 3.74 9.79 -21.68
N GLU A 350 3.50 10.47 -20.57
CA GLU A 350 2.15 10.90 -20.14
C GLU A 350 1.53 11.87 -21.16
N GLY A 351 2.37 12.62 -21.89
CA GLY A 351 1.96 13.44 -23.03
C GLY A 351 1.26 12.67 -24.16
N PHE A 352 1.43 11.35 -24.25
CA PHE A 352 0.73 10.49 -25.21
C PHE A 352 -0.66 10.02 -24.74
N ARG A 353 -1.07 10.31 -23.51
CA ARG A 353 -2.45 10.07 -23.05
C ARG A 353 -3.42 11.05 -23.70
N SER A 354 -3.07 12.33 -23.65
CA SER A 354 -3.87 13.43 -24.18
C SER A 354 -3.61 13.55 -25.68
N GLY A 355 -4.67 13.68 -26.50
CA GLY A 355 -4.57 13.71 -27.97
C GLY A 355 -3.65 14.77 -28.61
N ASN A 356 -2.97 15.62 -27.84
CA ASN A 356 -2.05 16.67 -28.30
C ASN A 356 -0.76 16.16 -28.97
N LYS A 357 -0.38 14.89 -28.78
CA LYS A 357 0.79 14.25 -29.44
C LYS A 357 0.44 12.94 -30.18
N GLY A 358 -0.79 12.79 -30.67
CA GLY A 358 -1.24 11.57 -31.36
C GLY A 358 -1.66 10.43 -30.43
N GLY A 359 -2.38 10.77 -29.35
CA GLY A 359 -2.56 9.92 -28.18
C GLY A 359 -3.30 8.58 -28.38
N VAL A 360 -3.03 7.66 -27.46
CA VAL A 360 -3.38 6.22 -27.57
C VAL A 360 -4.79 5.91 -27.03
N VAL A 361 -5.32 6.71 -26.10
CA VAL A 361 -6.59 6.45 -25.39
C VAL A 361 -7.78 7.28 -25.94
N ALA A 362 -7.51 8.22 -26.85
CA ALA A 362 -8.49 9.20 -27.33
C ALA A 362 -9.62 8.64 -28.21
N LEU A 363 -9.59 7.34 -28.57
CA LEU A 363 -10.54 6.74 -29.52
C LEU A 363 -11.74 6.02 -28.87
N VAL A 364 -11.75 5.76 -27.56
CA VAL A 364 -12.77 4.91 -26.91
C VAL A 364 -13.81 5.69 -26.07
N THR A 365 -13.53 6.93 -25.67
CA THR A 365 -14.39 7.69 -24.72
C THR A 365 -15.48 8.56 -25.38
N ARG A 366 -15.86 8.32 -26.63
CA ARG A 366 -17.09 8.91 -27.21
C ARG A 366 -18.32 8.05 -26.92
N GLY A 367 -18.67 7.94 -25.64
CA GLY A 367 -19.86 7.24 -25.17
C GLY A 367 -20.50 7.93 -23.98
N SER A 368 -21.38 8.89 -24.26
CA SER A 368 -22.46 9.38 -23.38
C SER A 368 -22.11 9.70 -21.91
N SER A 369 -21.61 10.90 -21.65
CA SER A 369 -21.86 11.60 -20.38
C SER A 369 -22.22 13.07 -20.65
N ARG A 370 -23.50 13.29 -20.99
CA ARG A 370 -24.13 14.60 -20.76
C ARG A 370 -24.27 14.77 -19.25
N GLY A 371 -23.43 15.62 -18.64
CA GLY A 371 -23.54 15.85 -17.19
C GLY A 371 -22.56 16.83 -16.58
N PHE A 372 -22.77 18.12 -16.84
CA PHE A 372 -22.36 19.25 -15.98
C PHE A 372 -20.86 19.59 -15.88
N SER A 373 -20.43 20.48 -16.78
CA SER A 373 -19.17 21.22 -16.76
C SER A 373 -19.13 22.18 -15.56
N TRP A 374 -18.23 21.96 -14.59
CA TRP A 374 -17.78 23.00 -13.66
C TRP A 374 -16.73 23.89 -14.35
N THR A 375 -17.13 24.59 -15.41
CA THR A 375 -16.39 25.77 -15.88
C THR A 375 -16.83 26.95 -15.03
N SER A 376 -16.30 27.03 -13.80
CA SER A 376 -16.29 28.30 -13.08
C SER A 376 -15.28 29.20 -13.77
N GLN A 377 -15.79 30.29 -14.35
CA GLN A 377 -15.02 31.36 -14.97
C GLN A 377 -13.84 31.80 -14.09
N VAL A 378 -12.65 31.34 -14.43
CA VAL A 378 -11.44 32.17 -14.30
C VAL A 378 -11.14 32.62 -15.73
N SER A 379 -11.47 33.87 -15.97
CA SER A 379 -11.26 34.58 -17.22
C SER A 379 -9.84 34.34 -17.76
N LEU A 380 -9.76 33.82 -19.00
CA LEU A 380 -8.56 33.85 -19.83
C LEU A 380 -8.23 35.31 -20.17
N THR A 381 -7.54 35.99 -19.26
CA THR A 381 -6.89 37.27 -19.54
C THR A 381 -5.39 37.09 -19.41
N HIS A 382 -4.71 37.10 -20.56
CA HIS A 382 -3.32 37.45 -20.79
C HIS A 382 -2.26 36.88 -19.82
N SER A 383 -1.41 36.03 -20.39
CA SER A 383 0.01 35.83 -20.06
C SER A 383 0.47 36.32 -18.69
N ARG A 384 0.71 35.39 -17.77
CA ARG A 384 1.77 35.59 -16.77
C ARG A 384 2.74 34.44 -16.89
N SER A 385 3.98 34.81 -17.22
CA SER A 385 5.16 33.95 -17.31
C SER A 385 5.23 32.91 -16.16
N PRO A 386 5.68 31.67 -16.43
CA PRO A 386 5.96 30.63 -15.42
C PRO A 386 6.91 31.05 -14.29
N SER A 387 7.59 32.20 -14.40
CA SER A 387 8.56 32.71 -13.43
C SER A 387 7.97 32.97 -12.03
N HIS A 388 6.71 33.36 -11.90
CA HIS A 388 6.14 33.75 -10.59
C HIS A 388 5.74 32.58 -9.67
N VAL A 389 5.52 31.38 -10.20
CA VAL A 389 5.31 30.18 -9.37
C VAL A 389 6.63 29.77 -8.75
N LEU A 390 7.72 29.81 -9.53
CA LEU A 390 9.07 29.47 -9.09
C LEU A 390 9.60 30.44 -8.02
N ASP A 391 9.34 31.75 -8.11
CA ASP A 391 9.77 32.72 -7.08
C ASP A 391 9.15 32.46 -5.69
N ARG A 392 8.02 31.75 -5.62
CA ARG A 392 7.37 31.35 -4.36
C ARG A 392 7.95 30.05 -3.78
N TYR A 393 8.53 29.19 -4.62
CA TYR A 393 9.03 27.86 -4.23
C TYR A 393 10.57 27.74 -4.26
N MET A 394 11.28 28.71 -4.85
CA MET A 394 12.75 28.73 -5.00
C MET A 394 13.54 28.75 -3.68
N PRO A 395 13.12 29.43 -2.59
CA PRO A 395 13.84 29.35 -1.32
C PRO A 395 13.84 27.93 -0.72
N ASP A 396 12.78 27.15 -0.97
CA ASP A 396 12.64 25.77 -0.48
C ASP A 396 13.37 24.75 -1.37
N ILE A 397 13.57 25.06 -2.66
CA ILE A 397 14.16 24.13 -3.64
C ILE A 397 15.69 24.12 -3.54
N LEU A 398 16.34 25.25 -3.26
CA LEU A 398 17.78 25.29 -3.02
C LEU A 398 18.19 24.69 -1.66
N ALA A 399 17.24 24.44 -0.76
CA ALA A 399 17.48 23.74 0.49
C ALA A 399 17.48 22.20 0.37
N ARG A 400 17.17 21.65 -0.83
CA ARG A 400 16.85 20.22 -1.03
C ARG A 400 18.03 19.29 -1.37
N GLU A 401 19.27 19.76 -1.36
CA GLU A 401 20.44 18.87 -1.42
C GLU A 401 20.70 18.07 -0.12
N ARG A 402 19.76 18.06 0.84
CA ARG A 402 19.89 17.33 2.12
C ARG A 402 18.81 16.25 2.25
N GLY A 403 19.13 15.06 1.74
CA GLY A 403 18.36 13.84 2.00
C GLY A 403 18.11 13.63 3.50
N ILE A 404 16.92 13.12 3.83
CA ILE A 404 16.41 12.76 5.18
C ILE A 404 16.12 13.94 6.11
N SER A 405 16.87 15.05 6.04
CA SER A 405 16.70 16.20 6.94
C SER A 405 15.43 17.03 6.68
N ALA A 406 14.87 16.99 5.47
CA ALA A 406 13.83 17.92 5.02
C ALA A 406 12.39 17.54 5.42
N ALA A 407 12.19 16.49 6.23
CA ALA A 407 10.86 15.95 6.55
C ALA A 407 10.66 15.64 8.05
N GLN A 408 11.32 16.38 8.93
CA GLN A 408 11.11 16.28 10.38
C GLN A 408 9.74 16.84 10.71
N LYS A 409 8.87 16.01 11.30
CA LYS A 409 7.56 16.45 11.78
C LYS A 409 7.76 17.37 12.98
N ILE A 410 7.32 18.61 12.83
CA ILE A 410 7.40 19.64 13.87
C ILE A 410 6.00 19.85 14.42
N VAL A 411 5.83 19.66 15.72
CA VAL A 411 4.57 19.93 16.43
C VAL A 411 4.85 20.97 17.50
N ASP A 412 4.11 22.07 17.47
CA ASP A 412 4.29 23.23 18.36
C ASP A 412 5.72 23.81 18.36
N GLY A 413 6.36 23.84 17.19
CA GLY A 413 7.73 24.34 17.02
C GLY A 413 8.82 23.42 17.58
N LYS A 414 8.46 22.20 18.02
CA LYS A 414 9.38 21.20 18.56
C LYS A 414 9.49 20.00 17.62
N THR A 415 10.72 19.52 17.45
CA THR A 415 11.00 18.28 16.70
C THR A 415 10.52 17.05 17.47
N ILE A 416 10.50 15.88 16.83
CA ILE A 416 10.26 14.61 17.54
C ILE A 416 11.31 14.42 18.64
N PHE A 417 12.56 14.81 18.39
CA PHE A 417 13.66 14.71 19.35
C PHE A 417 13.40 15.55 20.60
N ASP A 418 12.95 16.80 20.43
CA ASP A 418 12.59 17.70 21.53
C ASP A 418 11.39 17.18 22.33
N ARG A 419 10.41 16.59 21.63
CA ARG A 419 9.18 16.05 22.24
C ARG A 419 9.42 14.73 23.00
N VAL A 420 10.34 13.90 22.51
CA VAL A 420 10.82 12.68 23.17
C VAL A 420 11.58 12.98 24.46
N GLY A 421 12.17 14.17 24.59
CA GLY A 421 13.00 14.53 25.75
C GLY A 421 14.50 14.32 25.51
N GLY A 422 14.93 14.26 24.25
CA GLY A 422 16.33 14.20 23.86
C GLY A 422 16.94 12.80 23.86
N GLN A 423 18.28 12.75 23.74
CA GLN A 423 19.01 11.52 23.43
C GLN A 423 18.85 10.41 24.47
N MET A 424 18.81 10.75 25.77
CA MET A 424 18.67 9.74 26.84
C MET A 424 17.37 8.91 26.70
N VAL A 425 16.28 9.55 26.28
CA VAL A 425 15.01 8.84 26.08
C VAL A 425 15.06 8.01 24.80
N VAL A 426 15.73 8.49 23.74
CA VAL A 426 15.97 7.70 22.52
C VAL A 426 16.80 6.44 22.85
N GLU A 427 17.85 6.56 23.65
CA GLU A 427 18.66 5.43 24.13
C GLU A 427 17.80 4.42 24.90
N SER A 428 16.95 4.89 25.81
CA SER A 428 16.02 4.03 26.56
C SER A 428 14.99 3.33 25.67
N ILE A 429 14.45 4.02 24.66
CA ILE A 429 13.56 3.44 23.65
C ILE A 429 14.30 2.35 22.87
N VAL A 430 15.52 2.61 22.39
CA VAL A 430 16.32 1.64 21.64
C VAL A 430 16.64 0.42 22.51
N GLU A 431 17.03 0.61 23.77
CA GLU A 431 17.31 -0.50 24.68
C GLU A 431 16.07 -1.38 24.89
N THR A 432 14.92 -0.74 25.13
CA THR A 432 13.64 -1.42 25.32
C THR A 432 13.20 -2.16 24.04
N MET A 433 13.37 -1.52 22.88
CA MET A 433 13.05 -2.08 21.57
C MET A 433 13.93 -3.31 21.28
N PHE A 434 15.24 -3.22 21.51
CA PHE A 434 16.15 -4.35 21.28
C PHE A 434 15.91 -5.49 22.27
N SER A 435 15.52 -5.22 23.51
CA SER A 435 15.08 -6.26 24.45
C SER A 435 13.88 -7.06 23.91
N GLY A 436 12.94 -6.39 23.24
CA GLY A 436 11.84 -7.02 22.52
C GLY A 436 12.30 -7.80 21.28
N ILE A 437 13.09 -7.17 20.41
CA ILE A 437 13.61 -7.76 19.16
C ILE A 437 14.39 -9.05 19.43
N LEU A 438 15.25 -9.07 20.47
CA LEU A 438 16.04 -10.24 20.83
C LEU A 438 15.21 -11.40 21.41
N ARG A 439 13.90 -11.19 21.64
CA ARG A 439 12.93 -12.19 22.06
C ARG A 439 11.86 -12.44 21.00
N ASP A 440 11.86 -11.67 19.92
CA ASP A 440 10.86 -11.79 18.85
C ASP A 440 11.32 -12.83 17.82
N PRO A 441 10.73 -14.03 17.80
CA PRO A 441 11.15 -15.10 16.91
C PRO A 441 10.94 -14.77 15.42
N ARG A 442 10.21 -13.70 15.08
CA ARG A 442 9.97 -13.25 13.69
C ARG A 442 11.15 -12.46 13.11
N VAL A 443 12.02 -11.92 13.94
CA VAL A 443 13.14 -11.06 13.49
C VAL A 443 14.49 -11.40 14.12
N LEU A 444 14.50 -12.25 15.16
CA LEU A 444 15.70 -12.67 15.90
C LEU A 444 16.86 -13.11 14.99
N PHE A 445 16.56 -13.72 13.85
CA PHE A 445 17.55 -14.16 12.87
C PHE A 445 18.52 -13.05 12.43
N PHE A 446 18.01 -11.84 12.15
CA PHE A 446 18.83 -10.71 11.73
C PHE A 446 19.74 -10.17 12.85
N PHE A 447 19.47 -10.58 14.09
CA PHE A 447 20.17 -10.15 15.29
C PHE A 447 20.93 -11.29 16.00
N SER A 448 21.04 -12.45 15.36
CA SER A 448 21.77 -13.62 15.87
C SER A 448 23.29 -13.41 15.74
N MET A 449 23.84 -12.56 16.60
CA MET A 449 25.25 -12.20 16.66
C MET A 449 25.73 -12.06 18.11
N ASP A 450 27.04 -11.95 18.30
CA ASP A 450 27.59 -11.75 19.64
C ASP A 450 27.09 -10.44 20.28
N ALA A 451 27.02 -10.44 21.62
CA ALA A 451 26.48 -9.32 22.38
C ALA A 451 27.19 -7.99 22.06
N SER A 452 28.50 -8.02 21.76
CA SER A 452 29.24 -6.78 21.45
C SER A 452 28.81 -6.18 20.11
N ARG A 453 28.49 -7.01 19.11
CA ARG A 453 27.92 -6.55 17.83
C ARG A 453 26.51 -6.03 18.00
N VAL A 454 25.70 -6.65 18.86
CA VAL A 454 24.35 -6.14 19.19
C VAL A 454 24.43 -4.76 19.83
N GLU A 455 25.35 -4.54 20.77
CA GLU A 455 25.54 -3.22 21.37
C GLU A 455 25.95 -2.16 20.33
N LYS A 456 26.85 -2.52 19.41
CA LYS A 456 27.20 -1.63 18.30
C LYS A 456 26.01 -1.31 17.39
N LEU A 457 25.11 -2.27 17.15
CA LEU A 457 23.87 -2.02 16.41
C LEU A 457 22.92 -1.09 17.15
N LYS A 458 22.79 -1.23 18.48
CA LYS A 458 22.01 -0.31 19.31
C LYS A 458 22.57 1.11 19.22
N GLU A 459 23.89 1.29 19.32
CA GLU A 459 24.54 2.60 19.15
C GLU A 459 24.22 3.20 17.77
N MET A 460 24.37 2.42 16.70
CA MET A 460 24.05 2.88 15.34
C MET A 460 22.55 3.22 15.19
N MET A 461 21.66 2.47 15.84
CA MET A 461 20.22 2.75 15.85
C MET A 461 19.92 4.05 16.60
N VAL A 462 20.55 4.30 17.76
CA VAL A 462 20.42 5.57 18.48
C VAL A 462 20.86 6.73 17.57
N MET A 463 22.04 6.63 16.96
CA MET A 463 22.54 7.66 16.04
C MET A 463 21.57 7.92 14.89
N PHE A 464 21.02 6.86 14.30
CA PHE A 464 20.02 6.94 13.24
C PHE A 464 18.73 7.63 13.72
N LEU A 465 18.16 7.20 14.84
CA LEU A 465 16.91 7.76 15.38
C LEU A 465 17.09 9.21 15.84
N VAL A 466 18.20 9.55 16.49
CA VAL A 466 18.51 10.94 16.88
C VAL A 466 18.53 11.84 15.64
N GLY A 467 19.23 11.45 14.59
CA GLY A 467 19.26 12.23 13.35
C GLY A 467 17.91 12.28 12.63
N LEU A 468 17.17 11.17 12.63
CA LEU A 468 15.84 11.09 12.05
C LEU A 468 14.84 12.00 12.79
N PHE A 469 14.95 12.11 14.11
CA PHE A 469 14.02 12.85 14.96
C PHE A 469 14.32 14.35 15.08
N GLY A 470 15.45 14.85 14.56
CA GLY A 470 15.81 16.28 14.67
C GLY A 470 16.88 16.61 15.69
N GLY A 471 17.56 15.61 16.24
CA GLY A 471 18.68 15.80 17.14
C GLY A 471 19.97 16.30 16.46
N PRO A 472 21.00 16.61 17.26
CA PRO A 472 22.24 17.22 16.78
C PRO A 472 23.09 16.28 15.91
N GLN A 473 22.89 14.97 16.05
CA GLN A 473 23.63 13.96 15.32
C GLN A 473 23.07 13.80 13.91
N LYS A 474 23.95 13.69 12.92
CA LYS A 474 23.57 13.42 11.54
C LYS A 474 23.86 11.96 11.21
N TYR A 475 22.93 11.31 10.55
CA TYR A 475 23.09 9.97 10.04
C TYR A 475 22.89 9.96 8.52
N ASP A 476 23.78 9.28 7.79
CA ASP A 476 23.69 9.17 6.34
C ASP A 476 22.83 7.98 5.94
N ALA A 477 21.57 8.21 5.54
CA ALA A 477 20.70 7.12 5.09
C ALA A 477 21.13 6.49 3.76
N SER A 478 22.10 7.04 3.02
CA SER A 478 22.69 6.36 1.87
C SER A 478 23.38 5.04 2.26
N THR A 479 23.83 4.95 3.52
CA THR A 479 24.46 3.75 4.08
C THR A 479 23.45 2.64 4.39
N ILE A 480 22.20 2.97 4.74
CA ILE A 480 21.14 2.01 5.06
C ILE A 480 20.94 1.04 3.90
N ARG A 481 20.82 1.57 2.68
CA ARG A 481 20.60 0.72 1.50
C ARG A 481 21.74 -0.28 1.31
N LYS A 482 22.99 0.19 1.38
CA LYS A 482 24.16 -0.66 1.14
C LYS A 482 24.25 -1.82 2.13
N VAL A 483 24.01 -1.55 3.41
CA VAL A 483 24.15 -2.58 4.46
C VAL A 483 22.96 -3.54 4.51
N HIS A 484 21.75 -3.09 4.12
CA HIS A 484 20.56 -3.93 4.09
C HIS A 484 20.36 -4.62 2.73
N TYR A 485 21.04 -4.18 1.65
CA TYR A 485 20.92 -4.78 0.32
C TYR A 485 21.12 -6.31 0.28
N PRO A 486 22.16 -6.89 0.92
CA PRO A 486 22.33 -8.34 0.91
C PRO A 486 21.31 -9.08 1.80
N LEU A 487 20.58 -8.38 2.66
CA LEU A 487 19.68 -9.00 3.63
C LEU A 487 18.28 -9.23 3.02
N ASN A 488 17.72 -10.42 3.24
CA ASN A 488 16.35 -10.76 2.84
C ASN A 488 15.31 -10.20 3.84
N ILE A 489 15.37 -8.90 4.09
CA ILE A 489 14.41 -8.18 4.94
C ILE A 489 13.18 -7.80 4.11
N THR A 490 12.02 -8.33 4.49
CA THR A 490 10.73 -8.12 3.83
C THR A 490 9.94 -7.03 4.55
N ASP A 491 8.79 -6.64 3.99
CA ASP A 491 7.88 -5.72 4.67
C ASP A 491 7.38 -6.26 6.01
N PHE A 492 7.17 -7.58 6.10
CA PHE A 492 6.79 -8.28 7.34
C PHE A 492 7.84 -8.09 8.44
N HIS A 493 9.13 -8.25 8.10
CA HIS A 493 10.21 -8.02 9.07
C HIS A 493 10.24 -6.58 9.56
N VAL A 494 10.05 -5.60 8.67
CA VAL A 494 9.97 -4.19 9.07
C VAL A 494 8.76 -3.93 9.95
N ASP A 495 7.60 -4.54 9.67
CA ASP A 495 6.41 -4.43 10.52
C ASP A 495 6.68 -4.96 11.93
N CYS A 496 7.34 -6.11 12.07
CA CYS A 496 7.73 -6.66 13.36
C CYS A 496 8.67 -5.71 14.14
N ILE A 497 9.62 -5.06 13.47
CA ILE A 497 10.51 -4.07 14.10
C ILE A 497 9.71 -2.85 14.56
N LEU A 498 8.77 -2.35 13.75
CA LEU A 498 7.92 -1.21 14.12
C LEU A 498 6.98 -1.56 15.28
N GLU A 499 6.46 -2.78 15.35
CA GLU A 499 5.69 -3.25 16.51
C GLU A 499 6.52 -3.23 17.80
N ASN A 500 7.76 -3.74 17.75
CA ASN A 500 8.67 -3.69 18.90
C ASN A 500 9.00 -2.24 19.29
N LEU A 501 9.11 -1.32 18.31
CA LEU A 501 9.28 0.11 18.57
C LEU A 501 8.04 0.72 19.23
N THR A 502 6.83 0.41 18.77
CA THR A 502 5.59 0.88 19.39
C THR A 502 5.49 0.42 20.84
N VAL A 503 5.75 -0.86 21.11
CA VAL A 503 5.79 -1.41 22.49
C VAL A 503 6.88 -0.71 23.32
N ALA A 504 8.05 -0.44 22.74
CA ALA A 504 9.10 0.31 23.43
C ALA A 504 8.66 1.72 23.81
N CYS A 505 7.98 2.44 22.91
CA CYS A 505 7.40 3.75 23.20
C CYS A 505 6.39 3.71 24.35
N GLU A 506 5.49 2.71 24.36
CA GLU A 506 4.51 2.51 25.43
C GLU A 506 5.16 2.23 26.78
N LEU A 507 6.14 1.33 26.84
CA LEU A 507 6.88 0.99 28.07
C LEU A 507 7.71 2.17 28.59
N ASN A 508 8.13 3.08 27.72
CA ASN A 508 8.79 4.33 28.08
C ASN A 508 7.80 5.46 28.45
N ASN A 509 6.49 5.16 28.54
CA ASN A 509 5.42 6.10 28.90
C ASN A 509 5.32 7.32 27.97
N LEU A 510 5.61 7.15 26.68
CA LEU A 510 5.39 8.20 25.69
C LEU A 510 3.90 8.37 25.39
N ASP A 511 3.48 9.60 25.11
CA ASP A 511 2.12 9.88 24.63
C ASP A 511 1.84 9.15 23.31
N ALA A 512 0.62 8.64 23.14
CA ALA A 512 0.24 7.85 21.96
C ALA A 512 0.45 8.61 20.63
N SER A 513 0.20 9.92 20.61
CA SER A 513 0.44 10.76 19.42
C SER A 513 1.93 10.87 19.10
N LEU A 514 2.79 10.95 20.13
CA LEU A 514 4.24 10.97 19.94
C LEU A 514 4.78 9.60 19.50
N ALA A 515 4.24 8.50 20.04
CA ALA A 515 4.60 7.15 19.63
C ALA A 515 4.23 6.88 18.16
N ASP A 516 3.06 7.37 17.72
CA ASP A 516 2.64 7.32 16.31
C ASP A 516 3.60 8.11 15.42
N ASP A 517 4.00 9.32 15.82
CA ASP A 517 4.94 10.15 15.08
C ASP A 517 6.33 9.50 14.95
N ILE A 518 6.82 8.86 16.02
CA ILE A 518 8.06 8.09 16.02
C ILE A 518 7.97 6.93 15.04
N THR A 519 6.91 6.13 15.14
CA THR A 519 6.71 4.95 14.30
C THR A 519 6.58 5.34 12.83
N GLU A 520 5.88 6.44 12.53
CA GLU A 520 5.75 6.98 11.18
C GLU A 520 7.10 7.46 10.63
N ALA A 521 7.88 8.19 11.43
CA ALA A 521 9.19 8.67 11.01
C ALA A 521 10.12 7.50 10.65
N VAL A 522 10.16 6.45 11.47
CA VAL A 522 10.97 5.25 11.21
C VAL A 522 10.45 4.47 9.99
N ALA A 523 9.13 4.37 9.82
CA ALA A 523 8.53 3.69 8.67
C ALA A 523 8.95 4.28 7.31
N ARG A 524 9.39 5.55 7.26
CA ARG A 524 9.91 6.18 6.02
C ARG A 524 11.22 5.56 5.54
N ALA A 525 11.99 4.90 6.43
CA ALA A 525 13.20 4.19 6.05
C ALA A 525 12.93 2.82 5.40
N ARG A 526 11.68 2.33 5.46
CA ARG A 526 11.27 1.01 4.93
C ARG A 526 11.78 0.73 3.51
N PRO A 527 11.57 1.60 2.50
CA PRO A 527 12.04 1.29 1.16
C PRO A 527 13.56 1.14 1.09
N SER A 528 14.31 1.85 1.92
CA SER A 528 15.77 1.73 1.95
C SER A 528 16.24 0.42 2.60
N VAL A 529 15.41 -0.20 3.45
CA VAL A 529 15.72 -1.47 4.11
C VAL A 529 15.26 -2.66 3.27
N THR A 530 14.07 -2.60 2.65
CA THR A 530 13.48 -3.73 1.92
C THR A 530 13.89 -3.81 0.44
N MET A 531 14.53 -2.78 -0.11
CA MET A 531 14.92 -2.73 -1.53
C MET A 531 15.79 -3.92 -1.95
N GLY A 532 16.77 -4.30 -1.11
CA GLY A 532 17.67 -5.41 -1.40
C GLY A 532 16.92 -6.69 -1.70
N CYS A 533 16.16 -7.14 -0.68
CA CYS A 533 15.24 -8.27 -0.76
C CYS A 533 14.36 -8.21 -2.02
N THR A 534 13.65 -7.10 -2.20
CA THR A 534 12.72 -6.92 -3.32
C THR A 534 13.40 -7.05 -4.68
N VAL A 535 14.57 -6.43 -4.85
CA VAL A 535 15.30 -6.43 -6.12
C VAL A 535 15.89 -7.79 -6.42
N ARG A 536 16.64 -8.41 -5.49
CA ARG A 536 17.33 -9.67 -5.84
C ARG A 536 16.36 -10.83 -5.97
N LEU A 537 15.29 -10.91 -5.16
CA LEU A 537 14.30 -11.97 -5.33
C LEU A 537 13.54 -11.83 -6.66
N GLU A 538 13.26 -10.61 -7.12
CA GLU A 538 12.69 -10.39 -8.45
C GLU A 538 13.68 -10.77 -9.57
N LEU A 539 14.97 -10.46 -9.42
CA LEU A 539 16.01 -10.88 -10.38
C LEU A 539 16.15 -12.40 -10.42
N ALA A 540 16.20 -13.05 -9.26
CA ALA A 540 16.28 -14.49 -9.11
C ALA A 540 15.06 -15.19 -9.71
N ARG A 541 13.85 -14.67 -9.46
CA ARG A 541 12.62 -15.14 -10.09
C ARG A 541 12.68 -15.09 -11.61
N LYS A 542 13.22 -14.00 -12.16
CA LYS A 542 13.34 -13.87 -13.62
C LYS A 542 14.37 -14.82 -14.19
N ARG A 543 15.48 -15.09 -13.49
CA ARG A 543 16.46 -16.11 -13.90
C ARG A 543 15.80 -17.49 -13.93
N THR A 544 15.11 -17.89 -12.87
CA THR A 544 14.42 -19.19 -12.83
C THR A 544 13.30 -19.32 -13.87
N GLU A 545 12.59 -18.23 -14.18
CA GLU A 545 11.57 -18.20 -15.25
C GLU A 545 12.17 -18.21 -16.68
N SER A 546 13.34 -17.61 -16.90
CA SER A 546 13.93 -17.43 -18.24
C SER A 546 14.95 -18.50 -18.65
N THR A 547 15.89 -18.84 -17.77
CA THR A 547 16.92 -19.86 -18.02
C THR A 547 16.50 -21.25 -17.52
N GLY A 548 15.34 -21.33 -16.86
CA GLY A 548 14.92 -22.52 -16.13
C GLY A 548 15.75 -22.72 -14.87
N THR A 549 15.53 -23.86 -14.21
CA THR A 549 16.28 -24.25 -13.00
C THR A 549 17.54 -25.06 -13.33
N GLN A 550 17.86 -25.22 -14.62
CA GLN A 550 19.00 -26.01 -15.08
C GLN A 550 20.31 -25.35 -14.64
N GLY A 551 21.08 -26.08 -13.82
CA GLY A 551 22.37 -25.63 -13.31
C GLY A 551 22.39 -25.32 -11.81
N LEU A 552 21.25 -25.01 -11.17
CA LEU A 552 21.19 -24.79 -9.72
C LEU A 552 21.59 -26.06 -8.96
N TRP A 553 21.08 -27.21 -9.37
CA TRP A 553 21.50 -28.51 -8.84
C TRP A 553 23.02 -28.74 -8.99
N SER A 554 23.61 -28.35 -10.13
CA SER A 554 25.06 -28.47 -10.35
C SER A 554 25.86 -27.50 -9.48
N GLN A 555 25.40 -26.25 -9.33
CA GLN A 555 26.01 -25.24 -8.46
C GLN A 555 25.94 -25.63 -6.98
N LEU A 556 24.89 -26.34 -6.57
CA LEU A 556 24.75 -26.89 -5.23
C LEU A 556 25.71 -28.06 -4.96
N GLY A 557 26.52 -28.50 -5.93
CA GLY A 557 27.42 -29.64 -5.79
C GLY A 557 26.74 -30.99 -6.03
N GLU A 558 25.71 -30.99 -6.88
CA GLU A 558 24.95 -32.17 -7.30
C GLU A 558 24.39 -32.96 -6.11
N ASN A 559 24.38 -34.30 -6.16
CA ASN A 559 23.80 -35.12 -5.10
C ASN A 559 24.50 -34.89 -3.76
N LYS A 560 25.84 -34.85 -3.75
CA LYS A 560 26.61 -34.73 -2.50
C LYS A 560 26.34 -33.41 -1.78
N GLY A 561 26.30 -32.30 -2.53
CA GLY A 561 26.06 -31.01 -1.92
C GLY A 561 24.59 -30.78 -1.58
N LEU A 562 23.64 -31.33 -2.35
CA LEU A 562 22.23 -31.34 -1.97
C LEU A 562 21.97 -32.15 -0.69
N GLU A 563 22.56 -33.34 -0.56
CA GLU A 563 22.48 -34.15 0.65
C GLU A 563 23.07 -33.41 1.86
N ALA A 564 24.25 -32.81 1.69
CA ALA A 564 24.87 -32.00 2.74
C ALA A 564 24.02 -30.79 3.16
N PHE A 565 23.37 -30.12 2.20
CA PHE A 565 22.43 -29.04 2.49
C PHE A 565 21.21 -29.55 3.28
N VAL A 566 20.58 -30.63 2.81
CA VAL A 566 19.39 -31.21 3.48
C VAL A 566 19.73 -31.69 4.88
N ASP A 567 20.88 -32.31 5.10
CA ASP A 567 21.31 -32.73 6.44
C ASP A 567 21.41 -31.55 7.41
N ARG A 568 22.12 -30.48 7.02
CA ARG A 568 22.24 -29.26 7.83
C ARG A 568 20.91 -28.54 8.04
N LEU A 569 20.05 -28.53 7.02
CA LEU A 569 18.71 -27.96 7.13
C LEU A 569 17.90 -28.70 8.19
N TYR A 570 17.92 -30.03 8.21
CA TYR A 570 17.19 -30.81 9.22
C TYR A 570 17.81 -30.72 10.63
N GLU A 571 19.13 -30.57 10.74
CA GLU A 571 19.78 -30.23 12.02
C GLU A 571 19.24 -28.89 12.55
N SER A 572 19.17 -27.89 11.67
CA SER A 572 18.65 -26.55 11.97
C SER A 572 17.17 -26.57 12.34
N LEU A 573 16.35 -27.32 11.59
CA LEU A 573 14.91 -27.46 11.85
C LEU A 573 14.63 -28.15 13.19
N GLN A 574 15.47 -29.09 13.61
CA GLN A 574 15.33 -29.76 14.92
C GLN A 574 15.78 -28.89 16.09
N ALA A 575 16.72 -27.97 15.85
CA ALA A 575 17.19 -27.00 16.84
C ALA A 575 16.25 -25.80 17.01
N ASP A 576 15.44 -25.48 16.00
CA ASP A 576 14.59 -24.28 15.98
C ASP A 576 13.24 -24.50 16.68
N GLU A 577 13.02 -23.85 17.83
CA GLU A 577 11.79 -23.93 18.62
C GLU A 577 10.52 -23.60 17.81
N ARG A 578 10.62 -22.74 16.79
CA ARG A 578 9.49 -22.30 15.95
C ARG A 578 8.94 -23.44 15.11
N VAL A 579 9.76 -24.43 14.74
CA VAL A 579 9.39 -25.45 13.74
C VAL A 579 9.72 -26.89 14.13
N LYS A 580 10.58 -27.13 15.13
CA LYS A 580 11.01 -28.49 15.54
C LYS A 580 9.86 -29.43 15.89
N HIS A 581 8.76 -28.89 16.38
CA HIS A 581 7.59 -29.67 16.80
C HIS A 581 6.88 -30.37 15.63
N PHE A 582 7.02 -29.88 14.40
CA PHE A 582 6.49 -30.55 13.20
C PHE A 582 7.23 -31.86 12.87
N PHE A 583 8.45 -32.03 13.38
CA PHE A 583 9.31 -33.18 13.05
C PHE A 583 9.38 -34.22 14.19
N ALA A 584 8.70 -33.98 15.31
CA ALA A 584 8.70 -34.88 16.46
C ALA A 584 8.08 -36.26 16.10
N GLY A 585 8.82 -37.33 16.36
CA GLY A 585 8.38 -38.71 16.06
C GLY A 585 8.39 -39.09 14.57
N SER A 586 8.93 -38.23 13.70
CA SER A 586 9.05 -38.50 12.27
C SER A 586 10.21 -39.44 11.94
N LYS A 587 10.11 -40.15 10.82
CA LYS A 587 11.23 -40.93 10.25
C LYS A 587 12.15 -39.99 9.47
N LEU A 588 13.05 -39.31 10.18
CA LEU A 588 13.88 -38.25 9.62
C LEU A 588 14.69 -38.68 8.39
N GLU A 589 15.31 -39.86 8.42
CA GLU A 589 16.09 -40.35 7.27
C GLU A 589 15.24 -40.57 6.01
N GLU A 590 13.99 -41.01 6.17
CA GLU A 590 13.05 -41.16 5.07
C GLU A 590 12.57 -39.79 4.56
N LEU A 591 12.31 -38.84 5.46
CA LEU A 591 11.96 -37.47 5.10
C LEU A 591 13.10 -36.78 4.34
N LYS A 592 14.34 -36.84 4.85
CA LYS A 592 15.53 -36.28 4.20
C LYS A 592 15.70 -36.83 2.79
N ARG A 593 15.61 -38.16 2.60
CA ARG A 593 15.71 -38.78 1.27
C ARG A 593 14.63 -38.31 0.31
N ASN A 594 13.38 -38.23 0.78
CA ASN A 594 12.26 -37.74 -0.03
C ASN A 594 12.42 -36.25 -0.37
N GLN A 595 12.88 -35.44 0.59
CA GLN A 595 13.16 -34.02 0.41
C GLN A 595 14.32 -33.80 -0.57
N CYS A 596 15.40 -34.58 -0.50
CA CYS A 596 16.49 -34.56 -1.47
C CYS A 596 15.95 -34.84 -2.89
N THR A 597 15.09 -35.85 -3.03
CA THR A 597 14.50 -36.21 -4.33
C THR A 597 13.63 -35.07 -4.87
N TYR A 598 12.78 -34.50 -4.01
CA TYR A 598 11.92 -33.37 -4.37
C TYR A 598 12.73 -32.13 -4.75
N LEU A 599 13.68 -31.72 -3.92
CA LEU A 599 14.54 -30.56 -4.17
C LEU A 599 15.43 -30.74 -5.40
N LYS A 600 15.86 -31.97 -5.69
CA LYS A 600 16.56 -32.28 -6.93
C LYS A 600 15.70 -31.97 -8.14
N GLN A 601 14.42 -32.35 -8.14
CA GLN A 601 13.47 -31.98 -9.20
C GLN A 601 13.30 -30.46 -9.28
N VAL A 602 13.07 -29.80 -8.14
CA VAL A 602 12.84 -28.34 -8.07
C VAL A 602 14.04 -27.55 -8.61
N PHE A 603 15.27 -27.96 -8.27
CA PHE A 603 16.50 -27.31 -8.70
C PHE A 603 17.04 -27.80 -10.05
N GLY A 604 16.19 -28.44 -10.87
CA GLY A 604 16.48 -28.75 -12.27
C GLY A 604 17.30 -30.02 -12.51
N GLY A 605 17.39 -30.92 -11.53
CA GLY A 605 17.94 -32.25 -11.70
C GLY A 605 17.00 -33.16 -12.53
N THR A 606 17.56 -34.22 -13.10
CA THR A 606 16.86 -35.13 -14.04
C THR A 606 15.94 -36.16 -13.38
N VAL A 607 15.62 -36.00 -12.10
CA VAL A 607 14.80 -36.95 -11.33
C VAL A 607 13.39 -36.40 -11.21
N GLU A 608 12.41 -37.27 -11.44
CA GLU A 608 11.02 -37.00 -11.08
C GLU A 608 10.73 -37.51 -9.67
N TYR A 609 10.10 -36.68 -8.86
CA TYR A 609 9.58 -37.02 -7.55
C TYR A 609 8.27 -37.79 -7.73
N ASP A 610 8.27 -39.05 -7.31
CA ASP A 610 7.15 -40.00 -7.43
C ASP A 610 6.37 -40.17 -6.11
N GLY A 611 6.69 -39.38 -5.10
CA GLY A 611 6.01 -39.38 -3.81
C GLY A 611 4.64 -38.71 -3.84
N ARG A 612 3.99 -38.64 -2.67
CA ARG A 612 2.72 -37.92 -2.49
C ARG A 612 2.91 -36.43 -2.75
N ASP A 613 1.93 -35.78 -3.36
CA ASP A 613 1.99 -34.35 -3.61
C ASP A 613 2.04 -33.54 -2.29
N LEU A 614 2.68 -32.36 -2.34
CA LEU A 614 2.86 -31.49 -1.17
C LEU A 614 1.54 -31.13 -0.47
N PRO A 615 0.45 -30.76 -1.17
CA PRO A 615 -0.85 -30.50 -0.52
C PRO A 615 -1.35 -31.72 0.27
N THR A 616 -1.27 -32.92 -0.31
CA THR A 616 -1.70 -34.15 0.37
C THR A 616 -0.84 -34.47 1.61
N ILE A 617 0.48 -34.23 1.55
CA ILE A 617 1.38 -34.42 2.70
C ILE A 617 1.04 -33.42 3.82
N HIS A 618 0.80 -32.16 3.47
CA HIS A 618 0.64 -31.08 4.44
C HIS A 618 -0.81 -30.82 4.87
N ALA A 619 -1.79 -31.52 4.29
CA ALA A 619 -3.22 -31.32 4.56
C ALA A 619 -3.60 -31.36 6.06
N ASN A 620 -2.93 -32.20 6.85
CA ASN A 620 -3.17 -32.34 8.28
C ASN A 620 -2.10 -31.69 9.16
N ILE A 621 -1.16 -30.96 8.56
CA ILE A 621 -0.09 -30.26 9.25
C ILE A 621 -0.48 -28.78 9.32
N ARG A 622 -0.52 -28.22 10.53
CA ARG A 622 -0.94 -26.83 10.75
C ARG A 622 0.21 -25.84 10.53
N VAL A 623 0.89 -25.94 9.39
CA VAL A 623 1.89 -24.97 8.97
C VAL A 623 1.19 -23.64 8.67
N SER A 624 1.68 -22.54 9.24
CA SER A 624 1.21 -21.18 8.97
C SER A 624 2.27 -20.43 8.17
N ASP A 625 1.96 -19.23 7.68
CA ASP A 625 2.96 -18.39 7.00
C ASP A 625 4.20 -18.14 7.86
N PHE A 626 4.02 -17.84 9.15
CA PHE A 626 5.12 -17.70 10.10
C PHE A 626 6.05 -18.94 10.16
N HIS A 627 5.48 -20.15 10.14
CA HIS A 627 6.27 -21.38 10.17
C HIS A 627 7.03 -21.59 8.85
N PHE A 628 6.41 -21.25 7.72
CA PHE A 628 7.03 -21.37 6.40
C PHE A 628 8.14 -20.32 6.20
N ASP A 629 7.94 -19.09 6.67
CA ASP A 629 8.96 -18.04 6.68
C ASP A 629 10.17 -18.46 7.52
N SER A 630 9.93 -19.08 8.69
CA SER A 630 10.98 -19.65 9.53
C SER A 630 11.76 -20.75 8.79
N PHE A 631 11.08 -21.58 7.99
CA PHE A 631 11.75 -22.59 7.15
C PHE A 631 12.63 -21.96 6.07
N LEU A 632 12.14 -20.94 5.34
CA LEU A 632 12.91 -20.26 4.29
C LEU A 632 14.13 -19.53 4.86
N GLU A 633 13.98 -18.94 6.04
CA GLU A 633 15.08 -18.30 6.77
C GLU A 633 16.20 -19.29 7.10
N LEU A 634 15.85 -20.47 7.62
CA LEU A 634 16.81 -21.54 7.89
C LEU A 634 17.43 -22.09 6.60
N ALA A 635 16.64 -22.27 5.54
CA ALA A 635 17.13 -22.69 4.23
C ALA A 635 18.15 -21.70 3.67
N LEU A 636 17.87 -20.40 3.72
CA LEU A 636 18.78 -19.35 3.28
C LEU A 636 20.14 -19.44 4.00
N ARG A 637 20.10 -19.60 5.32
CA ARG A 637 21.32 -19.74 6.14
C ARG A 637 22.12 -20.98 5.72
N GLU A 638 21.45 -22.12 5.59
CA GLU A 638 22.14 -23.37 5.28
C GLU A 638 22.66 -23.43 3.84
N PHE A 639 22.01 -22.77 2.87
CA PHE A 639 22.57 -22.58 1.54
C PHE A 639 23.88 -21.77 1.60
N GLY A 640 23.95 -20.72 2.42
CA GLY A 640 25.17 -19.98 2.67
C GLY A 640 26.27 -20.83 3.32
N ASN A 641 25.92 -21.68 4.28
CA ASN A 641 26.87 -22.57 4.97
C ASN A 641 27.45 -23.67 4.06
N VAL A 642 26.71 -24.10 3.04
CA VAL A 642 27.24 -25.02 2.01
C VAL A 642 28.01 -24.30 0.90
N GLY A 643 28.15 -22.96 0.99
CA GLY A 643 28.98 -22.16 0.09
C GLY A 643 28.32 -21.84 -1.26
N LEU A 644 26.99 -21.88 -1.33
CA LEU A 644 26.27 -21.49 -2.53
C LEU A 644 26.42 -19.97 -2.77
N ASP A 645 26.55 -19.57 -4.04
CA ASP A 645 26.66 -18.15 -4.40
C ASP A 645 25.36 -17.39 -4.05
N PRO A 646 25.40 -16.14 -3.54
CA PRO A 646 24.21 -15.38 -3.15
C PRO A 646 23.12 -15.30 -4.22
N ASP A 647 23.47 -15.18 -5.51
CA ASP A 647 22.48 -15.13 -6.59
C ASP A 647 21.74 -16.47 -6.73
N ALA A 648 22.45 -17.58 -6.55
CA ALA A 648 21.88 -18.93 -6.57
C ALA A 648 21.08 -19.24 -5.29
N ILE A 649 21.47 -18.69 -4.13
CA ILE A 649 20.66 -18.75 -2.90
C ILE A 649 19.31 -18.08 -3.14
N ASP A 650 19.29 -16.87 -3.69
CA ASP A 650 18.04 -16.15 -3.95
C ASP A 650 17.15 -16.92 -4.96
N GLU A 651 17.73 -17.58 -5.96
CA GLU A 651 16.99 -18.47 -6.89
C GLU A 651 16.39 -19.68 -6.18
N CYS A 652 17.16 -20.35 -5.32
CA CYS A 652 16.65 -21.44 -4.50
C CYS A 652 15.51 -20.98 -3.58
N ILE A 653 15.62 -19.82 -2.94
CA ILE A 653 14.57 -19.26 -2.08
C ILE A 653 13.32 -18.93 -2.87
N VAL A 654 13.44 -18.33 -4.06
CA VAL A 654 12.28 -18.09 -4.93
C VAL A 654 11.59 -19.40 -5.31
N LEU A 655 12.34 -20.45 -5.64
CA LEU A 655 11.75 -21.74 -5.98
C LEU A 655 11.05 -22.40 -4.79
N LEU A 656 11.63 -22.31 -3.59
CA LEU A 656 10.97 -22.78 -2.37
C LEU A 656 9.71 -21.97 -2.05
N GLU A 657 9.72 -20.65 -2.29
CA GLU A 657 8.54 -19.80 -2.11
C GLU A 657 7.37 -20.24 -3.01
N THR A 658 7.63 -20.75 -4.22
CA THR A 658 6.56 -21.23 -5.13
C THR A 658 5.73 -22.38 -4.55
N VAL A 659 6.27 -23.12 -3.57
CA VAL A 659 5.55 -24.24 -2.94
C VAL A 659 4.78 -23.84 -1.70
N ARG A 660 4.81 -22.56 -1.28
CA ARG A 660 4.12 -22.06 -0.08
C ARG A 660 2.65 -22.46 -0.07
N ASP A 661 1.94 -22.21 -1.18
CA ASP A 661 0.52 -22.54 -1.29
C ASP A 661 0.24 -24.03 -1.08
N ALA A 662 1.17 -24.90 -1.45
CA ALA A 662 1.02 -26.33 -1.27
C ALA A 662 1.31 -26.81 0.16
N VAL A 663 1.99 -26.00 0.97
CA VAL A 663 2.49 -26.37 2.30
C VAL A 663 1.71 -25.67 3.42
N VAL A 664 1.41 -24.38 3.26
CA VAL A 664 0.70 -23.58 4.27
C VAL A 664 -0.77 -23.95 4.30
N HIS A 665 -1.26 -24.27 5.49
CA HIS A 665 -2.64 -24.67 5.70
C HIS A 665 -3.60 -23.52 5.31
N PRO A 666 -4.61 -23.75 4.46
CA PRO A 666 -5.46 -22.67 3.90
C PRO A 666 -6.10 -21.75 4.95
N SER A 667 -6.50 -22.28 6.09
CA SER A 667 -7.12 -21.49 7.17
C SER A 667 -6.13 -20.67 8.02
N LEU A 668 -4.83 -20.79 7.76
CA LEU A 668 -3.74 -20.14 8.49
C LEU A 668 -2.88 -19.28 7.57
N ARG A 669 -3.41 -18.96 6.38
CA ARG A 669 -2.80 -18.02 5.45
C ARG A 669 -3.15 -16.61 5.89
N ASP A 670 -2.15 -15.76 6.04
CA ASP A 670 -2.31 -14.33 6.33
C ASP A 670 -2.57 -13.52 5.04
N HIS A 671 -2.69 -14.21 3.89
CA HIS A 671 -2.74 -13.62 2.54
C HIS A 671 -4.07 -13.75 1.75
N ASP A 672 -5.13 -14.35 2.32
CA ASP A 672 -6.45 -14.47 1.64
C ASP A 672 -7.49 -13.40 2.07
#